data_AF-A0A425WNN6-F1
#
_entry.id   AF-A0A425WNN6-F1
#
_cell.length_a   1.000
_cell.length_b   1.000
_cell.length_c   1.000
_cell.angle_alpha   90.00
_cell.angle_beta   90.00
_cell.angle_gamma   90.00
#
_symmetry.space_group_name_H-M   'P 1'
#
loop_
_entity.id
_entity.type
_entity.pdbx_description
1 polymer ?
#
loop_
_entity_poly.entity_id
_entity_poly.type
_entity_poly.pdbx_seq_one_letter_code
_entity_poly.pdbx_strand_id
1 'polypeptide(L)'
;MKKQAPKHMAPQPSKTDRYTKALMAAASTGALAVAMTAAPAFAEEAPAPSSTDEGTAAKTAAPAETTSKADAQTTYDEAKAANDAAKSKLESDTAKQAEDRAEVTQKAESARNDSEKQAEDAEKAAADNKSAAEDAQKAADTAAKDAADAQKAADSTAAPSESEIDAAKSAKDAADKTASDAQDASDAVEKAQAAVDAAQAALDASSDSATAKAALEEAQAALTTAQDNLATAQTKAQTAKSELDAATKNVEDANKKVADKEKAAETATSNVDSAAKAQSSAADAVKSAESAKDTADAAVKQAQEDYDKAKAAYDATPEDIKALTALEFVNKYWIEPNATALGGSSYDELAKKDNESYAAEGLGTVADGSTVNYDYILKALNCIDEYNDIRKQYGITTLSVDPVLIVDQMLEADMNDHMTPDGYVGHSSVGRSTYRDLCWGRKDPFTAWMSEKPVYDNWAAQNPGKEGAGWVDGKGFTKVAQFIQEYPNIYWDSITQTGCGHYLNLLTAGIKGVGFGWSDSWSTATWGANYDTKSARERYTTTEVLRAEIEEARKSTHAKADAKTALDNAQKALEQAKENQTKAASNVTAAQQKLTDAGTALANAQEAKKAADAELAQAKNDLASAQKIQTEKKAASDEADQKVADAEKAVSDAEAGVAKAQAAYDAATSGQEALATQLKDAQAYLTAKQDALKTAKQNQADAAAKLADAEAAKKAADEAKKAADDALAAAKADAAAKKAAADAADKAAADAAAKAEAANKAADQAEAAYEKALAGKETAQADLAKAEAALKDAQDAYSKAQDALSQAKADLDQKNAAADASAAKADGATKTLADAAIV
;
A
#
# COMPACT_ATOMS: atom_id res chain seq x y z
N MET A 1 -3.36 -32.22 -8.05
CA MET A 1 -3.70 -33.52 -8.71
C MET A 1 -3.93 -34.60 -7.65
N LYS A 2 -4.47 -35.75 -8.08
CA LYS A 2 -4.55 -37.09 -7.42
C LYS A 2 -3.56 -37.30 -6.24
N LYS A 3 -4.06 -37.75 -5.06
CA LYS A 3 -4.00 -39.14 -4.49
C LYS A 3 -2.60 -39.55 -3.97
N GLN A 4 -2.41 -40.38 -2.92
CA GLN A 4 -3.35 -41.17 -2.10
C GLN A 4 -2.73 -41.49 -0.72
N ALA A 5 -3.57 -41.69 0.31
CA ALA A 5 -3.25 -42.46 1.53
C ALA A 5 -3.72 -43.94 1.31
N PRO A 6 -3.71 -44.91 2.27
CA PRO A 6 -3.47 -44.81 3.74
C PRO A 6 -2.84 -46.06 4.45
N LYS A 7 -2.99 -46.13 5.80
CA LYS A 7 -3.00 -47.35 6.69
C LYS A 7 -1.63 -48.04 6.98
N HIS A 8 -1.45 -48.82 8.06
CA HIS A 8 -2.39 -49.37 9.07
C HIS A 8 -1.80 -49.44 10.51
N MET A 9 -2.67 -49.21 11.51
CA MET A 9 -2.80 -49.72 12.91
C MET A 9 -1.65 -50.43 13.69
N ALA A 10 -1.65 -50.21 15.02
CA ALA A 10 -0.94 -50.97 16.06
C ALA A 10 -1.73 -52.24 16.56
N PRO A 11 -1.17 -53.06 17.48
CA PRO A 11 -1.46 -52.83 18.91
C PRO A 11 -0.33 -53.15 19.93
N GLN A 12 -0.63 -52.89 21.20
CA GLN A 12 0.05 -53.27 22.47
C GLN A 12 -0.24 -54.77 22.85
N PRO A 13 0.13 -55.39 24.03
CA PRO A 13 0.64 -54.84 25.30
C PRO A 13 1.67 -55.70 26.11
N SER A 14 1.82 -55.39 27.41
CA SER A 14 2.36 -56.19 28.56
C SER A 14 3.91 -56.23 28.74
N LYS A 15 4.50 -56.09 29.94
CA LYS A 15 4.22 -56.52 31.35
C LYS A 15 4.43 -58.04 31.57
N THR A 16 5.11 -58.54 32.60
CA THR A 16 5.73 -57.91 33.81
C THR A 16 6.90 -58.76 34.33
N ASP A 17 7.62 -58.26 35.33
CA ASP A 17 8.66 -58.95 36.11
C ASP A 17 8.27 -60.33 36.66
N ARG A 18 9.29 -61.11 37.01
CA ARG A 18 9.21 -62.04 38.15
C ARG A 18 10.42 -61.90 39.07
N TYR A 19 10.16 -61.43 40.28
CA TYR A 19 11.13 -61.41 41.37
C TYR A 19 11.36 -62.83 41.93
N THR A 20 12.63 -63.20 42.02
CA THR A 20 13.29 -63.61 43.28
C THR A 20 12.81 -64.85 44.05
N LYS A 21 13.76 -65.80 44.16
CA LYS A 21 14.05 -66.74 45.27
C LYS A 21 12.90 -67.35 46.10
N ALA A 22 12.80 -68.67 45.96
CA ALA A 22 12.93 -69.67 47.03
C ALA A 22 12.31 -69.42 48.42
N LEU A 23 11.51 -70.39 48.86
CA LEU A 23 11.58 -70.88 50.23
C LEU A 23 11.41 -72.41 50.24
N MET A 24 12.24 -73.11 51.00
CA MET A 24 11.97 -74.49 51.44
C MET A 24 11.98 -74.45 52.98
N ALA A 25 10.98 -75.05 53.60
CA ALA A 25 10.82 -75.07 55.06
C ALA A 25 10.98 -76.50 55.59
N ALA A 26 11.42 -76.66 56.82
CA ALA A 26 11.47 -77.95 57.50
C ALA A 26 11.35 -77.81 59.03
N ALA A 27 10.77 -78.85 59.63
CA ALA A 27 10.68 -79.15 61.07
C ALA A 27 9.81 -78.25 61.98
N SER A 28 9.22 -78.78 63.07
CA SER A 28 8.09 -79.74 63.18
C SER A 28 8.04 -80.36 64.59
N THR A 29 6.96 -80.11 65.35
CA THR A 29 6.36 -80.92 66.46
C THR A 29 5.30 -80.04 67.16
N GLY A 30 4.18 -80.52 67.69
CA GLY A 30 3.59 -81.87 67.72
C GLY A 30 2.06 -81.76 67.97
N ALA A 31 1.36 -82.88 68.22
CA ALA A 31 -0.11 -82.93 68.34
C ALA A 31 -0.59 -83.69 69.58
N LEU A 32 -1.87 -83.53 69.99
CA LEU A 32 -2.79 -84.65 70.35
C LEU A 32 -4.23 -84.20 70.69
N ALA A 33 -5.20 -85.14 70.64
CA ALA A 33 -6.52 -85.04 71.30
C ALA A 33 -7.20 -86.44 71.51
N VAL A 34 -7.61 -86.76 72.77
CA VAL A 34 -8.63 -87.77 73.19
C VAL A 34 -8.29 -89.29 72.99
N ALA A 35 -8.97 -90.23 73.69
CA ALA A 35 -8.74 -91.72 73.77
C ALA A 35 -10.06 -92.51 74.15
N MET A 36 -10.19 -93.81 74.54
CA MET A 36 -9.29 -94.91 75.01
C MET A 36 -9.99 -96.34 75.07
N THR A 37 -9.26 -97.38 75.53
CA THR A 37 -9.67 -98.68 76.21
C THR A 37 -10.33 -99.92 75.52
N ALA A 38 -9.55 -101.03 75.37
CA ALA A 38 -9.70 -102.44 75.90
C ALA A 38 -10.45 -103.68 75.22
N ALA A 39 -9.75 -104.85 75.19
CA ALA A 39 -10.15 -106.30 75.47
C ALA A 39 -10.57 -107.40 74.38
N PRO A 40 -10.44 -108.77 74.62
CA PRO A 40 -10.24 -109.86 73.58
C PRO A 40 -10.83 -111.35 73.74
N ALA A 41 -10.52 -112.31 72.77
CA ALA A 41 -10.21 -113.81 72.86
C ALA A 41 -11.22 -115.05 72.63
N PHE A 42 -10.69 -116.29 72.31
CA PHE A 42 -11.17 -117.76 72.45
C PHE A 42 -11.22 -118.84 71.26
N ALA A 43 -11.49 -120.18 71.46
CA ALA A 43 -11.08 -121.41 70.64
C ALA A 43 -11.93 -122.79 70.70
N GLU A 44 -11.48 -123.96 70.06
CA GLU A 44 -11.65 -125.48 70.38
C GLU A 44 -12.35 -126.62 69.44
N GLU A 45 -11.83 -127.91 69.41
CA GLU A 45 -12.23 -129.39 69.05
C GLU A 45 -12.88 -130.08 67.71
N ALA A 46 -12.93 -131.47 67.58
CA ALA A 46 -13.32 -132.43 66.42
C ALA A 46 -13.76 -133.93 66.84
N PRO A 47 -13.82 -135.16 66.12
CA PRO A 47 -13.75 -135.78 64.71
C PRO A 47 -14.76 -137.02 64.32
N ALA A 48 -14.50 -138.02 63.38
CA ALA A 48 -15.46 -139.15 62.88
C ALA A 48 -14.95 -140.51 62.14
N PRO A 49 -15.78 -141.60 61.79
CA PRO A 49 -15.42 -143.04 61.34
C PRO A 49 -16.16 -143.82 60.12
N SER A 50 -15.97 -145.19 59.87
CA SER A 50 -16.56 -146.13 58.77
C SER A 50 -16.60 -147.72 59.11
N SER A 51 -16.86 -148.88 58.37
CA SER A 51 -17.09 -149.45 56.95
C SER A 51 -17.71 -150.95 56.86
N THR A 52 -17.71 -151.79 55.73
CA THR A 52 -18.54 -153.09 55.47
C THR A 52 -17.99 -154.35 54.60
N ASP A 53 -18.58 -155.62 54.68
CA ASP A 53 -18.70 -156.84 53.71
C ASP A 53 -17.59 -158.01 53.51
N GLU A 54 -17.67 -159.30 52.96
CA GLU A 54 -18.57 -160.56 52.76
C GLU A 54 -17.84 -161.87 52.09
N GLY A 55 -18.32 -163.18 52.04
CA GLY A 55 -17.81 -164.36 51.17
C GLY A 55 -18.16 -165.94 51.38
N THR A 56 -17.99 -166.89 50.38
CA THR A 56 -18.27 -168.43 50.36
C THR A 56 -17.37 -169.33 49.37
N ALA A 57 -17.41 -170.67 48.95
CA ALA A 57 -18.24 -171.98 48.92
C ALA A 57 -17.45 -173.36 48.56
N ALA A 58 -18.03 -174.57 48.15
CA ALA A 58 -17.32 -175.95 48.05
C ALA A 58 -17.82 -177.19 47.12
N LYS A 59 -16.94 -178.24 46.84
CA LYS A 59 -17.13 -179.76 46.58
C LYS A 59 -17.24 -180.49 45.15
N THR A 60 -16.57 -181.68 44.86
CA THR A 60 -16.89 -182.82 43.84
C THR A 60 -15.83 -184.02 43.68
N ALA A 61 -16.14 -185.26 43.15
CA ALA A 61 -15.21 -186.44 42.76
C ALA A 61 -15.82 -187.69 41.97
N ALA A 62 -15.04 -188.62 41.28
CA ALA A 62 -15.49 -189.93 40.58
C ALA A 62 -14.40 -191.01 40.06
N PRO A 63 -14.70 -192.32 39.72
CA PRO A 63 -13.74 -193.42 39.23
C PRO A 63 -14.20 -194.55 38.16
N ALA A 64 -13.38 -195.65 37.89
CA ALA A 64 -13.61 -197.03 37.24
C ALA A 64 -13.46 -197.28 35.68
N GLU A 65 -13.31 -198.45 34.95
CA GLU A 65 -12.91 -199.94 35.01
C GLU A 65 -13.04 -200.64 33.56
N THR A 66 -12.80 -201.92 33.09
CA THR A 66 -11.89 -203.17 33.16
C THR A 66 -12.25 -204.25 32.02
N THR A 67 -11.42 -205.22 31.47
CA THR A 67 -11.91 -206.33 30.50
C THR A 67 -11.23 -207.74 30.14
N SER A 68 -10.12 -207.95 29.36
CA SER A 68 -9.74 -209.28 28.70
C SER A 68 -8.22 -209.68 28.52
N LYS A 69 -7.70 -210.26 27.39
CA LYS A 69 -6.22 -210.55 27.22
C LYS A 69 -5.46 -209.27 26.93
N ALA A 70 -5.90 -208.49 25.93
CA ALA A 70 -5.37 -207.15 25.72
C ALA A 70 -5.79 -206.23 26.87
N ASP A 71 -7.09 -206.22 27.17
CA ASP A 71 -7.74 -205.40 28.20
C ASP A 71 -7.57 -205.95 29.65
N ALA A 72 -6.49 -206.70 29.88
CA ALA A 72 -5.89 -206.91 31.21
C ALA A 72 -4.35 -206.83 31.17
N GLN A 73 -3.71 -206.97 30.00
CA GLN A 73 -2.31 -206.61 29.83
C GLN A 73 -2.10 -205.11 30.08
N THR A 74 -2.97 -204.25 29.53
CA THR A 74 -3.00 -202.81 29.83
C THR A 74 -3.26 -202.55 31.31
N THR A 75 -4.25 -203.24 31.90
CA THR A 75 -4.68 -203.04 33.29
C THR A 75 -3.58 -203.44 34.29
N TYR A 76 -2.75 -204.44 33.96
CA TYR A 76 -1.57 -204.80 34.73
C TYR A 76 -0.48 -203.70 34.71
N ASP A 77 -0.28 -203.05 33.56
CA ASP A 77 0.76 -202.03 33.40
C ASP A 77 0.41 -200.70 34.11
N GLU A 78 -0.84 -200.22 34.00
CA GLU A 78 -1.26 -198.95 34.62
C GLU A 78 -1.25 -198.99 36.16
N ALA A 79 -1.77 -200.07 36.76
CA ALA A 79 -1.84 -200.21 38.21
C ALA A 79 -0.45 -200.36 38.88
N LYS A 80 0.55 -200.81 38.13
CA LYS A 80 1.93 -200.94 38.60
C LYS A 80 2.57 -199.58 38.86
N ALA A 81 2.33 -198.61 37.97
CA ALA A 81 2.81 -197.24 38.14
C ALA A 81 2.17 -196.53 39.34
N ALA A 82 0.91 -196.84 39.66
CA ALA A 82 0.22 -196.28 40.82
C ALA A 82 0.82 -196.76 42.17
N ASN A 83 1.25 -198.02 42.24
CA ASN A 83 1.86 -198.62 43.43
C ASN A 83 3.17 -197.94 43.83
N ASP A 84 4.03 -197.64 42.85
CA ASP A 84 5.38 -197.15 43.10
C ASP A 84 5.40 -195.68 43.59
N ALA A 85 4.54 -194.83 43.03
CA ALA A 85 4.46 -193.41 43.41
C ALA A 85 3.96 -193.20 44.85
N ALA A 86 2.99 -194.01 45.30
CA ALA A 86 2.39 -193.85 46.62
C ALA A 86 3.35 -194.22 47.77
N LYS A 87 4.15 -195.29 47.60
CA LYS A 87 5.09 -195.75 48.62
C LYS A 87 6.12 -194.69 49.01
N SER A 88 6.60 -193.93 48.02
CA SER A 88 7.69 -192.96 48.21
C SER A 88 7.33 -191.76 49.11
N LYS A 89 6.04 -191.53 49.44
CA LYS A 89 5.62 -190.46 50.35
C LYS A 89 5.50 -190.94 51.81
N LEU A 90 5.01 -192.16 52.03
CA LEU A 90 4.75 -192.75 53.36
C LEU A 90 6.00 -192.76 54.26
N GLU A 91 7.16 -193.08 53.69
CA GLU A 91 8.41 -193.26 54.42
C GLU A 91 9.11 -191.93 54.79
N SER A 92 8.76 -190.81 54.13
CA SER A 92 9.27 -189.46 54.45
C SER A 92 8.61 -188.88 55.70
N ASP A 93 7.27 -188.84 55.68
CA ASP A 93 6.51 -187.96 56.58
C ASP A 93 6.32 -188.59 57.98
N THR A 94 6.55 -189.90 58.11
CA THR A 94 6.35 -190.67 59.35
C THR A 94 7.40 -190.41 60.43
N ALA A 95 8.65 -190.11 60.06
CA ALA A 95 9.79 -190.18 60.99
C ALA A 95 10.34 -188.82 61.45
N LYS A 96 10.14 -187.75 60.68
CA LYS A 96 10.76 -186.42 60.94
C LYS A 96 9.82 -185.45 61.65
N GLN A 97 9.07 -185.96 62.63
CA GLN A 97 8.03 -185.22 63.34
C GLN A 97 7.92 -185.67 64.81
N ALA A 98 9.05 -185.85 65.50
CA ALA A 98 9.82 -184.69 65.97
C ALA A 98 8.90 -183.80 66.85
N GLU A 99 8.80 -184.02 68.17
CA GLU A 99 9.88 -184.24 69.15
C GLU A 99 10.80 -182.99 69.24
N ASP A 100 11.19 -182.42 68.09
CA ASP A 100 11.83 -181.09 67.89
C ASP A 100 11.21 -179.90 68.67
N ARG A 101 9.99 -180.02 69.22
CA ARG A 101 9.35 -178.92 69.99
C ARG A 101 9.35 -179.10 71.51
N ALA A 102 9.86 -180.22 72.03
CA ALA A 102 10.01 -180.41 73.47
C ALA A 102 11.24 -179.67 74.07
N GLU A 103 12.21 -179.25 73.24
CA GLU A 103 13.59 -178.98 73.69
C GLU A 103 14.16 -177.58 73.38
N VAL A 104 13.36 -176.66 72.82
CA VAL A 104 13.90 -175.49 72.07
C VAL A 104 14.39 -174.29 72.91
N THR A 105 13.90 -174.01 74.13
CA THR A 105 14.32 -172.78 74.86
C THR A 105 14.48 -172.89 76.39
N GLN A 106 14.72 -174.09 76.94
CA GLN A 106 15.00 -174.26 78.38
C GLN A 106 16.44 -173.83 78.79
N LYS A 107 17.09 -172.97 78.00
CA LYS A 107 18.56 -172.73 78.02
C LYS A 107 18.96 -171.25 78.20
N ALA A 108 18.00 -170.38 78.55
CA ALA A 108 18.16 -168.92 78.57
C ALA A 108 17.89 -168.29 79.95
N GLU A 109 18.26 -168.99 81.04
CA GLU A 109 17.82 -168.67 82.41
C GLU A 109 18.97 -168.40 83.41
N SER A 110 20.22 -168.61 82.98
CA SER A 110 21.41 -168.56 83.85
C SER A 110 22.29 -167.31 83.67
N ALA A 111 21.87 -166.33 82.88
CA ALA A 111 22.65 -165.13 82.52
C ALA A 111 22.34 -163.89 83.39
N ARG A 112 21.89 -164.09 84.63
CA ARG A 112 21.57 -163.01 85.60
C ARG A 112 22.82 -162.32 86.19
N ASN A 113 23.99 -162.94 86.08
CA ASN A 113 25.13 -162.63 86.94
C ASN A 113 26.16 -161.64 86.36
N ASP A 114 26.04 -161.21 85.11
CA ASP A 114 26.95 -160.22 84.49
C ASP A 114 26.47 -158.75 84.68
N SER A 115 25.39 -158.57 85.45
CA SER A 115 24.75 -157.29 85.81
C SER A 115 25.61 -156.26 86.54
N GLU A 116 26.85 -156.60 86.90
CA GLU A 116 27.74 -155.76 87.69
C GLU A 116 29.02 -155.32 86.94
N LYS A 117 29.12 -155.55 85.61
CA LYS A 117 30.41 -155.35 84.90
C LYS A 117 30.42 -154.61 83.54
N GLN A 118 29.32 -154.48 82.79
CA GLN A 118 29.30 -153.77 81.49
C GLN A 118 28.24 -152.65 81.37
N ALA A 119 28.28 -151.50 82.05
CA ALA A 119 29.27 -150.79 82.90
C ALA A 119 30.63 -150.43 82.26
N GLU A 120 31.52 -151.39 82.02
CA GLU A 120 32.67 -151.26 81.12
C GLU A 120 32.27 -150.70 79.74
N ASP A 121 32.71 -149.47 79.54
CA ASP A 121 33.26 -148.96 78.28
C ASP A 121 32.31 -148.86 77.10
N ALA A 122 31.46 -147.82 77.12
CA ALA A 122 31.25 -146.90 75.98
C ALA A 122 31.43 -147.55 74.59
N GLU A 123 32.58 -147.29 73.93
CA GLU A 123 33.27 -148.06 72.86
C GLU A 123 32.52 -148.34 71.55
N LYS A 124 31.26 -148.74 71.61
CA LYS A 124 30.32 -148.20 70.65
C LYS A 124 30.48 -146.66 70.79
N ALA A 125 31.16 -146.02 69.83
CA ALA A 125 31.24 -144.56 69.58
C ALA A 125 31.47 -144.27 68.07
N ALA A 126 30.41 -143.97 67.28
CA ALA A 126 30.24 -144.04 65.80
C ALA A 126 28.79 -144.30 65.22
N ALA A 127 27.73 -143.51 65.49
CA ALA A 127 26.51 -143.48 64.62
C ALA A 127 25.67 -142.18 64.61
N ASP A 128 25.90 -141.20 65.50
CA ASP A 128 25.47 -139.78 65.33
C ASP A 128 25.95 -139.23 63.98
N ASN A 129 27.06 -139.78 63.52
CA ASN A 129 27.55 -139.98 62.16
C ASN A 129 26.49 -139.95 61.05
N LYS A 130 25.50 -140.85 61.14
CA LYS A 130 25.11 -141.62 59.95
C LYS A 130 24.10 -140.86 59.11
N SER A 131 23.13 -140.22 59.76
CA SER A 131 22.17 -139.34 59.09
C SER A 131 22.77 -137.96 58.79
N ALA A 132 23.80 -137.53 59.52
CA ALA A 132 24.54 -136.30 59.20
C ALA A 132 25.27 -136.38 57.84
N ALA A 133 25.58 -137.59 57.35
CA ALA A 133 26.11 -137.82 56.01
C ALA A 133 25.03 -137.68 54.90
N GLU A 134 23.76 -137.98 55.18
CA GLU A 134 22.69 -138.08 54.17
C GLU A 134 22.16 -136.70 53.74
N ASP A 135 22.04 -135.74 54.66
CA ASP A 135 21.64 -134.36 54.36
C ASP A 135 22.70 -133.58 53.57
N ALA A 136 23.98 -133.93 53.72
CA ALA A 136 25.08 -133.26 53.03
C ALA A 136 25.00 -133.41 51.49
N GLN A 137 24.53 -134.57 51.01
CA GLN A 137 24.60 -134.96 49.60
C GLN A 137 23.53 -134.29 48.73
N LYS A 138 22.26 -134.26 49.16
CA LYS A 138 21.14 -133.70 48.36
C LYS A 138 21.27 -132.20 48.12
N ALA A 139 21.90 -131.49 49.05
CA ALA A 139 22.13 -130.06 48.94
C ALA A 139 23.28 -129.67 47.98
N ALA A 140 24.03 -130.63 47.44
CA ALA A 140 25.02 -130.38 46.38
C ALA A 140 24.35 -130.06 45.03
N ASP A 141 23.30 -130.82 44.70
CA ASP A 141 22.82 -130.93 43.31
C ASP A 141 21.92 -129.75 42.88
N THR A 142 21.33 -129.03 43.84
CA THR A 142 20.51 -127.83 43.55
C THR A 142 21.37 -126.58 43.36
N ALA A 143 22.41 -126.40 44.17
CA ALA A 143 23.32 -125.25 44.10
C ALA A 143 24.01 -125.10 42.73
N ALA A 144 24.23 -126.22 42.04
CA ALA A 144 24.78 -126.24 40.68
C ALA A 144 23.86 -125.63 39.61
N LYS A 145 22.58 -125.41 39.90
CA LYS A 145 21.58 -124.90 38.96
C LYS A 145 21.45 -123.37 39.01
N ASP A 146 21.30 -122.80 40.20
CA ASP A 146 21.03 -121.37 40.39
C ASP A 146 22.24 -120.49 39.97
N ALA A 147 23.46 -121.05 40.03
CA ALA A 147 24.67 -120.42 39.53
C ALA A 147 24.66 -120.15 38.01
N ALA A 148 23.82 -120.84 37.23
CA ALA A 148 23.75 -120.68 35.77
C ALA A 148 22.92 -119.46 35.33
N ASP A 149 21.85 -119.12 36.05
CA ASP A 149 20.98 -118.00 35.68
C ASP A 149 21.54 -116.64 36.14
N ALA A 150 22.30 -116.60 37.24
CA ALA A 150 22.98 -115.38 37.72
C ALA A 150 24.00 -114.81 36.71
N GLN A 151 24.69 -115.67 35.96
CA GLN A 151 25.69 -115.27 34.96
C GLN A 151 25.09 -114.40 33.85
N LYS A 152 23.87 -114.72 33.37
CA LYS A 152 23.21 -114.00 32.26
C LYS A 152 22.82 -112.56 32.58
N ALA A 153 22.72 -112.19 33.85
CA ALA A 153 22.46 -110.80 34.25
C ALA A 153 23.75 -109.96 34.28
N ALA A 154 24.88 -110.57 34.65
CA ALA A 154 26.17 -109.90 34.81
C ALA A 154 26.77 -109.42 33.48
N ASP A 155 26.56 -110.16 32.39
CA ASP A 155 27.21 -109.91 31.08
C ASP A 155 26.63 -108.71 30.29
N SER A 156 25.84 -107.84 30.93
CA SER A 156 25.20 -106.67 30.29
C SER A 156 25.75 -105.29 30.72
N THR A 157 26.62 -105.23 31.73
CA THR A 157 27.15 -103.96 32.28
C THR A 157 28.64 -104.01 32.61
N ALA A 158 29.50 -103.98 31.58
CA ALA A 158 30.95 -103.79 31.75
C ALA A 158 31.55 -102.87 30.66
N ALA A 159 32.34 -101.88 31.11
CA ALA A 159 33.21 -100.94 30.37
C ALA A 159 32.60 -99.69 29.68
N PRO A 160 32.53 -98.57 30.42
CA PRO A 160 32.61 -97.20 29.89
C PRO A 160 33.86 -96.44 30.41
N SER A 161 34.65 -95.78 29.53
CA SER A 161 35.76 -94.90 29.99
C SER A 161 36.35 -93.98 28.88
N GLU A 162 35.58 -93.02 28.34
CA GLU A 162 36.16 -92.03 27.39
C GLU A 162 35.46 -90.66 27.38
N SER A 163 34.12 -90.60 27.41
CA SER A 163 33.34 -89.36 27.23
C SER A 163 33.48 -88.29 28.31
N GLU A 164 34.01 -88.61 29.50
CA GLU A 164 34.05 -87.68 30.65
C GLU A 164 35.39 -86.94 30.78
N ILE A 165 36.42 -87.31 30.01
CA ILE A 165 37.73 -86.65 30.03
C ILE A 165 37.74 -85.39 29.16
N ASP A 166 37.03 -85.37 28.02
CA ASP A 166 37.00 -84.20 27.12
C ASP A 166 36.14 -83.03 27.65
N ALA A 167 35.18 -83.31 28.54
CA ALA A 167 34.43 -82.28 29.26
C ALA A 167 35.36 -81.41 30.13
N ALA A 168 36.37 -82.02 30.76
CA ALA A 168 37.33 -81.32 31.61
C ALA A 168 38.30 -80.42 30.81
N LYS A 169 38.71 -80.83 29.60
CA LYS A 169 39.51 -79.96 28.70
C LYS A 169 38.71 -78.74 28.24
N SER A 170 37.47 -78.97 27.81
CA SER A 170 36.60 -77.92 27.26
C SER A 170 36.36 -76.76 28.24
N ALA A 171 36.40 -77.03 29.55
CA ALA A 171 36.27 -76.01 30.60
C ALA A 171 37.51 -75.10 30.73
N LYS A 172 38.72 -75.60 30.42
CA LYS A 172 39.96 -74.81 30.51
C LYS A 172 40.06 -73.79 29.37
N ASP A 173 39.80 -74.22 28.14
CA ASP A 173 39.97 -73.36 26.96
C ASP A 173 38.97 -72.17 26.97
N ALA A 174 37.81 -72.35 27.61
CA ALA A 174 36.85 -71.27 27.87
C ALA A 174 37.38 -70.21 28.88
N ALA A 175 38.19 -70.62 29.85
CA ALA A 175 38.81 -69.70 30.81
C ALA A 175 39.91 -68.85 30.14
N ASP A 176 40.77 -69.47 29.34
CA ASP A 176 41.87 -68.76 28.65
C ASP A 176 41.35 -67.73 27.63
N LYS A 177 40.25 -68.02 26.91
CA LYS A 177 39.61 -67.03 26.01
C LYS A 177 39.13 -65.78 26.78
N THR A 178 38.56 -65.97 27.97
CA THR A 178 37.94 -64.91 28.77
C THR A 178 38.95 -63.86 29.26
N ALA A 179 40.24 -64.23 29.36
CA ALA A 179 41.32 -63.29 29.66
C ALA A 179 41.62 -62.31 28.51
N SER A 180 41.55 -62.75 27.25
CA SER A 180 41.76 -61.88 26.07
C SER A 180 40.66 -60.83 25.96
N ASP A 181 39.40 -61.26 26.08
CA ASP A 181 38.22 -60.38 25.98
C ASP A 181 38.25 -59.23 27.01
N ALA A 182 38.89 -59.44 28.16
CA ALA A 182 39.06 -58.43 29.21
C ALA A 182 40.20 -57.43 28.92
N GLN A 183 41.21 -57.80 28.11
CA GLN A 183 42.30 -56.91 27.71
C GLN A 183 41.93 -56.09 26.47
N ASP A 184 41.26 -56.69 25.48
CA ASP A 184 40.68 -55.95 24.33
C ASP A 184 39.70 -54.86 24.79
N ALA A 185 38.96 -55.11 25.87
CA ALA A 185 38.09 -54.13 26.51
C ALA A 185 38.86 -52.98 27.22
N SER A 186 40.12 -53.21 27.63
CA SER A 186 40.97 -52.18 28.24
C SER A 186 41.55 -51.24 27.18
N ASP A 187 42.11 -51.80 26.11
CA ASP A 187 42.56 -51.07 24.91
C ASP A 187 41.46 -50.20 24.30
N ALA A 188 40.21 -50.68 24.34
CA ALA A 188 39.05 -49.94 23.87
C ALA A 188 38.67 -48.74 24.77
N VAL A 189 38.97 -48.78 26.07
CA VAL A 189 38.79 -47.64 26.99
C VAL A 189 39.89 -46.60 26.76
N GLU A 190 41.14 -47.02 26.58
CA GLU A 190 42.26 -46.09 26.34
C GLU A 190 42.10 -45.33 25.01
N LYS A 191 41.67 -46.02 23.94
CA LYS A 191 41.31 -45.38 22.66
C LYS A 191 40.09 -44.45 22.78
N ALA A 192 39.14 -44.74 23.68
CA ALA A 192 38.00 -43.84 23.94
C ALA A 192 38.43 -42.60 24.74
N GLN A 193 39.38 -42.72 25.68
CA GLN A 193 39.95 -41.58 26.40
C GLN A 193 40.69 -40.65 25.44
N ALA A 194 41.55 -41.20 24.57
CA ALA A 194 42.26 -40.41 23.56
C ALA A 194 41.30 -39.66 22.61
N ALA A 195 40.10 -40.20 22.34
CA ALA A 195 39.06 -39.52 21.57
C ALA A 195 38.40 -38.36 22.35
N VAL A 196 38.20 -38.51 23.66
CA VAL A 196 37.74 -37.41 24.55
C VAL A 196 38.80 -36.30 24.61
N ASP A 197 40.07 -36.66 24.80
CA ASP A 197 41.17 -35.70 24.93
C ASP A 197 41.38 -34.92 23.62
N ALA A 198 41.25 -35.58 22.46
CA ALA A 198 41.29 -34.94 21.15
C ALA A 198 40.09 -34.01 20.90
N ALA A 199 38.87 -34.39 21.33
CA ALA A 199 37.69 -33.54 21.22
C ALA A 199 37.77 -32.32 22.15
N GLN A 200 38.32 -32.48 23.36
CA GLN A 200 38.58 -31.39 24.30
C GLN A 200 39.62 -30.41 23.72
N ALA A 201 40.75 -30.91 23.21
CA ALA A 201 41.78 -30.08 22.59
C ALA A 201 41.26 -29.31 21.34
N ALA A 202 40.35 -29.91 20.55
CA ALA A 202 39.71 -29.23 19.43
C ALA A 202 38.75 -28.11 19.88
N LEU A 203 38.03 -28.31 20.99
CA LEU A 203 37.16 -27.29 21.58
C LEU A 203 37.97 -26.14 22.22
N ASP A 204 39.05 -26.46 22.93
CA ASP A 204 39.91 -25.47 23.60
C ASP A 204 40.72 -24.61 22.60
N ALA A 205 41.02 -25.15 21.41
CA ALA A 205 41.67 -24.42 20.32
C ALA A 205 40.72 -23.49 19.53
N SER A 206 39.41 -23.55 19.77
CA SER A 206 38.37 -22.82 19.02
C SER A 206 38.29 -21.32 19.37
N SER A 207 39.33 -20.56 19.04
CA SER A 207 39.40 -19.11 19.28
C SER A 207 38.52 -18.25 18.34
N ASP A 208 38.01 -18.82 17.25
CA ASP A 208 37.30 -18.11 16.16
C ASP A 208 36.09 -17.30 16.63
N SER A 209 35.32 -17.80 17.61
CA SER A 209 34.12 -17.14 18.13
C SER A 209 34.41 -15.75 18.73
N ALA A 210 35.49 -15.63 19.52
CA ALA A 210 35.89 -14.37 20.12
C ALA A 210 36.40 -13.37 19.08
N THR A 211 37.16 -13.83 18.08
CA THR A 211 37.67 -13.00 16.98
C THR A 211 36.54 -12.53 16.06
N ALA A 212 35.58 -13.40 15.74
CA ALA A 212 34.40 -13.05 14.95
C ALA A 212 33.50 -12.04 15.68
N LYS A 213 33.37 -12.15 17.01
CA LYS A 213 32.63 -11.18 17.83
C LYS A 213 33.26 -9.79 17.79
N ALA A 214 34.58 -9.69 17.92
CA ALA A 214 35.30 -8.42 17.78
C ALA A 214 35.12 -7.81 16.36
N ALA A 215 35.19 -8.62 15.31
CA ALA A 215 34.96 -8.15 13.94
C ALA A 215 33.51 -7.69 13.69
N LEU A 216 32.53 -8.29 14.37
CA LEU A 216 31.12 -7.85 14.36
C LEU A 216 30.93 -6.51 15.07
N GLU A 217 31.55 -6.32 16.24
CA GLU A 217 31.51 -5.05 16.98
C GLU A 217 32.22 -3.92 16.21
N GLU A 218 33.34 -4.21 15.54
CA GLU A 218 34.04 -3.27 14.68
C GLU A 218 33.22 -2.90 13.42
N ALA A 219 32.56 -3.88 12.79
CA ALA A 219 31.65 -3.62 11.67
C ALA A 219 30.43 -2.76 12.09
N GLN A 220 29.88 -2.97 13.29
CA GLN A 220 28.79 -2.15 13.82
C GLN A 220 29.23 -0.72 14.14
N ALA A 221 30.46 -0.52 14.63
CA ALA A 221 31.05 0.81 14.80
C ALA A 221 31.29 1.51 13.45
N ALA A 222 31.73 0.78 12.42
CA ALA A 222 31.88 1.29 11.06
C ALA A 222 30.53 1.70 10.44
N LEU A 223 29.47 0.90 10.63
CA LEU A 223 28.11 1.24 10.19
C LEU A 223 27.58 2.51 10.88
N THR A 224 27.74 2.62 12.20
CA THR A 224 27.38 3.85 12.95
C THR A 224 28.12 5.07 12.37
N THR A 225 29.43 4.93 12.13
CA THR A 225 30.26 5.99 11.54
C THR A 225 29.81 6.37 10.12
N ALA A 226 29.37 5.41 9.31
CA ALA A 226 28.82 5.69 7.98
C ALA A 226 27.48 6.45 8.06
N GLN A 227 26.61 6.09 9.01
CA GLN A 227 25.31 6.75 9.23
C GLN A 227 25.48 8.19 9.72
N ASP A 228 26.40 8.47 10.64
CA ASP A 228 26.73 9.84 11.08
C ASP A 228 27.30 10.71 9.94
N ASN A 229 28.14 10.11 9.07
CA ASN A 229 28.65 10.78 7.88
C ASN A 229 27.53 11.09 6.86
N LEU A 230 26.58 10.17 6.67
CA LEU A 230 25.40 10.38 5.82
C LEU A 230 24.51 11.52 6.35
N ALA A 231 24.18 11.53 7.64
CA ALA A 231 23.41 12.62 8.25
C ALA A 231 24.13 13.98 8.10
N THR A 232 25.46 13.97 8.23
CA THR A 232 26.32 15.15 8.01
C THR A 232 26.31 15.62 6.54
N ALA A 233 26.34 14.68 5.58
CA ALA A 233 26.26 14.99 4.15
C ALA A 233 24.88 15.55 3.77
N GLN A 234 23.79 14.91 4.23
CA GLN A 234 22.41 15.36 3.99
C GLN A 234 22.18 16.77 4.53
N THR A 235 22.68 17.08 5.74
CA THR A 235 22.60 18.43 6.33
C THR A 235 23.33 19.48 5.48
N LYS A 236 24.49 19.12 4.90
CA LYS A 236 25.24 20.00 3.99
C LYS A 236 24.54 20.19 2.66
N ALA A 237 23.95 19.14 2.09
CA ALA A 237 23.16 19.22 0.86
C ALA A 237 21.90 20.08 1.03
N GLN A 238 21.15 19.88 2.13
CA GLN A 238 20.01 20.72 2.52
C GLN A 238 20.40 22.21 2.61
N THR A 239 21.59 22.49 3.17
CA THR A 239 22.13 23.85 3.29
C THR A 239 22.50 24.44 1.93
N ALA A 240 23.28 23.73 1.12
CA ALA A 240 23.71 24.18 -0.21
C ALA A 240 22.52 24.39 -1.17
N LYS A 241 21.49 23.53 -1.10
CA LYS A 241 20.24 23.67 -1.86
C LYS A 241 19.48 24.94 -1.44
N SER A 242 19.40 25.23 -0.13
CA SER A 242 18.79 26.47 0.39
C SER A 242 19.56 27.73 -0.05
N GLU A 243 20.89 27.66 -0.14
CA GLU A 243 21.72 28.75 -0.68
C GLU A 243 21.53 28.94 -2.20
N LEU A 244 21.34 27.85 -2.95
CA LEU A 244 21.02 27.89 -4.38
C LEU A 244 19.62 28.49 -4.64
N ASP A 245 18.62 28.15 -3.84
CA ASP A 245 17.28 28.73 -3.94
C ASP A 245 17.32 30.24 -3.66
N ALA A 246 18.06 30.66 -2.62
CA ALA A 246 18.29 32.08 -2.33
C ALA A 246 19.05 32.81 -3.44
N ALA A 247 20.09 32.19 -4.01
CA ALA A 247 20.84 32.76 -5.14
C ALA A 247 19.99 32.84 -6.43
N THR A 248 19.11 31.88 -6.65
CA THR A 248 18.15 31.87 -7.77
C THR A 248 17.16 33.01 -7.64
N LYS A 249 16.56 33.20 -6.46
CA LYS A 249 15.69 34.36 -6.20
C LYS A 249 16.42 35.69 -6.38
N ASN A 250 17.68 35.80 -5.98
CA ASN A 250 18.47 37.01 -6.21
C ASN A 250 18.66 37.32 -7.71
N VAL A 251 18.71 36.31 -8.59
CA VAL A 251 18.73 36.48 -10.05
C VAL A 251 17.37 36.93 -10.57
N GLU A 252 16.25 36.44 -10.03
CA GLU A 252 14.90 36.89 -10.37
C GLU A 252 14.67 38.36 -9.97
N ASP A 253 15.02 38.73 -8.73
CA ASP A 253 14.95 40.10 -8.22
C ASP A 253 15.88 41.06 -9.01
N ALA A 254 17.06 40.59 -9.45
CA ALA A 254 17.95 41.37 -10.30
C ALA A 254 17.42 41.53 -11.74
N ASN A 255 16.86 40.47 -12.34
CA ASN A 255 16.18 40.55 -13.64
C ASN A 255 15.02 41.56 -13.61
N LYS A 256 14.22 41.54 -12.53
CA LYS A 256 13.14 42.52 -12.37
C LYS A 256 13.67 43.95 -12.29
N LYS A 257 14.74 44.20 -11.53
CA LYS A 257 15.40 45.52 -11.48
C LYS A 257 15.90 45.98 -12.84
N VAL A 258 16.46 45.08 -13.66
CA VAL A 258 16.87 45.41 -15.04
C VAL A 258 15.65 45.86 -15.85
N ALA A 259 14.56 45.09 -15.88
CA ALA A 259 13.35 45.45 -16.63
C ALA A 259 12.72 46.77 -16.16
N ASP A 260 12.67 47.01 -14.85
CA ASP A 260 12.19 48.29 -14.27
C ASP A 260 13.08 49.48 -14.71
N LYS A 261 14.41 49.28 -14.84
CA LYS A 261 15.36 50.31 -15.30
C LYS A 261 15.39 50.47 -16.82
N GLU A 262 15.16 49.43 -17.62
CA GLU A 262 15.02 49.54 -19.07
C GLU A 262 13.83 50.44 -19.42
N LYS A 263 12.68 50.21 -18.80
CA LYS A 263 11.49 51.07 -18.94
C LYS A 263 11.74 52.52 -18.49
N ALA A 264 12.59 52.73 -17.48
CA ALA A 264 12.98 54.08 -17.05
C ALA A 264 13.86 54.78 -18.10
N ALA A 265 14.82 54.09 -18.71
CA ALA A 265 15.66 54.61 -19.79
C ALA A 265 14.86 54.89 -21.09
N GLU A 266 13.90 54.03 -21.44
CA GLU A 266 12.94 54.27 -22.53
C GLU A 266 12.10 55.54 -22.26
N THR A 267 11.57 55.67 -21.04
CA THR A 267 10.79 56.85 -20.63
C THR A 267 11.62 58.13 -20.70
N ALA A 268 12.88 58.10 -20.23
CA ALA A 268 13.79 59.23 -20.32
C ALA A 268 14.15 59.57 -21.79
N THR A 269 14.26 58.57 -22.67
CA THR A 269 14.47 58.78 -24.11
C THR A 269 13.27 59.51 -24.75
N SER A 270 12.04 59.06 -24.45
CA SER A 270 10.80 59.73 -24.91
C SER A 270 10.68 61.18 -24.39
N ASN A 271 11.17 61.45 -23.18
CA ASN A 271 11.23 62.80 -22.62
C ASN A 271 12.23 63.71 -23.36
N VAL A 272 13.40 63.18 -23.75
CA VAL A 272 14.39 63.90 -24.59
C VAL A 272 13.78 64.25 -25.95
N ASP A 273 13.16 63.29 -26.64
CA ASP A 273 12.50 63.52 -27.93
C ASP A 273 11.38 64.56 -27.84
N SER A 274 10.62 64.55 -26.75
CA SER A 274 9.53 65.49 -26.49
C SER A 274 10.06 66.90 -26.21
N ALA A 275 11.13 67.03 -25.41
CA ALA A 275 11.79 68.31 -25.14
C ALA A 275 12.46 68.89 -26.40
N ALA A 276 13.07 68.06 -27.25
CA ALA A 276 13.66 68.49 -28.52
C ALA A 276 12.61 69.04 -29.50
N LYS A 277 11.45 68.37 -29.60
CA LYS A 277 10.30 68.86 -30.38
C LYS A 277 9.75 70.18 -29.84
N ALA A 278 9.67 70.32 -28.52
CA ALA A 278 9.27 71.58 -27.87
C ALA A 278 10.26 72.72 -28.16
N GLN A 279 11.57 72.46 -28.10
CA GLN A 279 12.61 73.44 -28.43
C GLN A 279 12.53 73.88 -29.91
N SER A 280 12.36 72.94 -30.85
CA SER A 280 12.16 73.29 -32.26
C SER A 280 10.91 74.15 -32.46
N SER A 281 9.80 73.78 -31.83
CA SER A 281 8.54 74.53 -31.91
C SER A 281 8.66 75.94 -31.32
N ALA A 282 9.45 76.11 -30.25
CA ALA A 282 9.76 77.42 -29.69
C ALA A 282 10.67 78.25 -30.63
N ALA A 283 11.64 77.62 -31.32
CA ALA A 283 12.48 78.30 -32.28
C ALA A 283 11.70 78.78 -33.53
N ASP A 284 10.72 78.00 -34.00
CA ASP A 284 9.83 78.42 -35.08
C ASP A 284 8.83 79.50 -34.63
N ALA A 285 8.42 79.50 -33.35
CA ALA A 285 7.65 80.58 -32.75
C ALA A 285 8.44 81.90 -32.65
N VAL A 286 9.76 81.86 -32.39
CA VAL A 286 10.63 83.05 -32.45
C VAL A 286 10.64 83.64 -33.86
N LYS A 287 10.96 82.85 -34.89
CA LYS A 287 10.96 83.31 -36.30
C LYS A 287 9.62 83.92 -36.72
N SER A 288 8.52 83.34 -36.24
CA SER A 288 7.15 83.81 -36.50
C SER A 288 6.87 85.15 -35.81
N ALA A 289 7.34 85.33 -34.58
CA ALA A 289 7.22 86.60 -33.85
C ALA A 289 8.11 87.70 -34.44
N GLU A 290 9.32 87.36 -34.89
CA GLU A 290 10.23 88.28 -35.59
C GLU A 290 9.60 88.77 -36.91
N SER A 291 9.07 87.84 -37.73
CA SER A 291 8.36 88.18 -38.96
C SER A 291 7.14 89.08 -38.73
N ALA A 292 6.41 88.86 -37.62
CA ALA A 292 5.28 89.70 -37.22
C ALA A 292 5.73 91.08 -36.72
N LYS A 293 6.88 91.18 -36.04
CA LYS A 293 7.50 92.44 -35.63
C LYS A 293 7.94 93.26 -36.85
N ASP A 294 8.61 92.65 -37.81
CA ASP A 294 9.07 93.35 -39.01
C ASP A 294 7.88 93.83 -39.88
N THR A 295 6.79 93.06 -39.90
CA THR A 295 5.51 93.49 -40.49
C THR A 295 4.93 94.72 -39.77
N ALA A 296 5.00 94.76 -38.43
CA ALA A 296 4.53 95.89 -37.65
C ALA A 296 5.42 97.13 -37.76
N ASP A 297 6.75 96.96 -37.85
CA ASP A 297 7.71 98.04 -38.13
C ASP A 297 7.42 98.68 -39.50
N ALA A 298 7.14 97.86 -40.53
CA ALA A 298 6.74 98.33 -41.85
C ALA A 298 5.40 99.09 -41.81
N ALA A 299 4.43 98.61 -41.03
CA ALA A 299 3.14 99.29 -40.84
C ALA A 299 3.29 100.65 -40.14
N VAL A 300 4.16 100.78 -39.14
CA VAL A 300 4.49 102.07 -38.50
C VAL A 300 5.12 103.03 -39.50
N LYS A 301 6.06 102.57 -40.34
CA LYS A 301 6.66 103.39 -41.39
C LYS A 301 5.61 103.90 -42.38
N GLN A 302 4.73 103.02 -42.87
CA GLN A 302 3.66 103.39 -43.80
C GLN A 302 2.68 104.42 -43.18
N ALA A 303 2.22 104.17 -41.95
CA ALA A 303 1.30 105.07 -41.27
C ALA A 303 1.92 106.43 -40.93
N GLN A 304 3.24 106.49 -40.71
CA GLN A 304 3.97 107.76 -40.54
C GLN A 304 4.00 108.55 -41.85
N GLU A 305 4.36 107.89 -42.97
CA GLU A 305 4.33 108.54 -44.29
C GLU A 305 2.94 109.06 -44.66
N ASP A 306 1.88 108.34 -44.30
CA ASP A 306 0.50 108.74 -44.59
C ASP A 306 -0.02 109.85 -43.66
N TYR A 307 0.42 109.88 -42.39
CA TYR A 307 0.23 111.04 -41.51
C TYR A 307 0.95 112.28 -42.05
N ASP A 308 2.20 112.15 -42.49
CA ASP A 308 2.99 113.28 -43.02
C ASP A 308 2.35 113.84 -44.31
N LYS A 309 1.85 112.98 -45.20
CA LYS A 309 1.05 113.36 -46.39
C LYS A 309 -0.24 114.09 -46.00
N ALA A 310 -1.02 113.52 -45.08
CA ALA A 310 -2.29 114.12 -44.63
C ALA A 310 -2.08 115.47 -43.95
N LYS A 311 -0.99 115.63 -43.18
CA LYS A 311 -0.60 116.90 -42.58
C LYS A 311 -0.23 117.93 -43.64
N ALA A 312 0.61 117.58 -44.62
CA ALA A 312 0.98 118.49 -45.70
C ALA A 312 -0.25 118.96 -46.52
N ALA A 313 -1.23 118.07 -46.76
CA ALA A 313 -2.49 118.42 -47.41
C ALA A 313 -3.35 119.37 -46.57
N TYR A 314 -3.49 119.12 -45.27
CA TYR A 314 -4.21 120.01 -44.35
C TYR A 314 -3.55 121.40 -44.23
N ASP A 315 -2.22 121.45 -44.09
CA ASP A 315 -1.46 122.70 -43.97
C ASP A 315 -1.57 123.54 -45.26
N ALA A 316 -1.61 122.91 -46.44
CA ALA A 316 -1.71 123.58 -47.73
C ALA A 316 -3.14 124.01 -48.15
N THR A 317 -4.18 123.51 -47.49
CA THR A 317 -5.58 123.84 -47.81
C THR A 317 -5.96 125.22 -47.24
N PRO A 318 -6.59 126.14 -48.00
CA PRO A 318 -7.10 127.41 -47.48
C PRO A 318 -8.18 127.24 -46.40
N GLU A 319 -8.49 128.31 -45.66
CA GLU A 319 -9.62 128.33 -44.72
C GLU A 319 -10.98 128.27 -45.45
N ASP A 320 -11.98 127.67 -44.80
CA ASP A 320 -13.28 127.43 -45.42
C ASP A 320 -14.18 128.68 -45.49
N ILE A 321 -14.72 128.94 -46.68
CA ILE A 321 -15.62 130.06 -46.96
C ILE A 321 -17.04 129.70 -46.51
N LYS A 322 -17.73 130.65 -45.87
CA LYS A 322 -19.15 130.55 -45.52
C LYS A 322 -19.99 131.38 -46.49
N ALA A 323 -21.10 130.81 -46.94
CA ALA A 323 -22.12 131.54 -47.68
C ALA A 323 -22.79 132.59 -46.78
N LEU A 324 -23.09 133.77 -47.32
CA LEU A 324 -23.86 134.81 -46.65
C LEU A 324 -25.35 134.53 -46.78
N THR A 325 -26.12 134.82 -45.73
CA THR A 325 -27.57 134.95 -45.86
C THR A 325 -27.94 136.14 -46.75
N ALA A 326 -29.16 136.15 -47.29
CA ALA A 326 -29.65 137.29 -48.07
C ALA A 326 -29.67 138.58 -47.25
N LEU A 327 -29.98 138.51 -45.95
CA LEU A 327 -29.94 139.64 -45.01
C LEU A 327 -28.51 140.20 -44.84
N GLU A 328 -27.51 139.35 -44.61
CA GLU A 328 -26.10 139.78 -44.57
C GLU A 328 -25.64 140.36 -45.91
N PHE A 329 -26.06 139.76 -47.03
CA PHE A 329 -25.75 140.25 -48.36
C PHE A 329 -26.34 141.65 -48.63
N VAL A 330 -27.60 141.91 -48.27
CA VAL A 330 -28.20 143.22 -48.53
C VAL A 330 -27.69 144.31 -47.57
N ASN A 331 -27.42 143.96 -46.32
CA ASN A 331 -26.84 144.90 -45.33
C ASN A 331 -25.45 145.42 -45.75
N LYS A 332 -24.70 144.70 -46.61
CA LYS A 332 -23.47 145.20 -47.25
C LYS A 332 -23.65 146.56 -47.94
N TYR A 333 -24.79 146.79 -48.61
CA TYR A 333 -25.07 148.02 -49.35
C TYR A 333 -25.59 149.16 -48.44
N TRP A 334 -25.74 148.89 -47.13
CA TRP A 334 -26.24 149.82 -46.13
C TRP A 334 -25.14 150.61 -45.39
N ILE A 335 -23.88 150.32 -45.69
CA ILE A 335 -22.72 150.88 -44.98
C ILE A 335 -22.56 152.38 -45.27
N GLU A 336 -22.14 153.13 -44.24
CA GLU A 336 -22.00 154.59 -44.22
C GLU A 336 -21.09 155.17 -45.32
N PRO A 337 -21.35 156.41 -45.83
CA PRO A 337 -21.69 157.61 -45.03
C PRO A 337 -23.15 158.12 -45.03
N ASN A 338 -24.13 157.34 -45.52
CA ASN A 338 -25.52 157.83 -45.65
C ASN A 338 -26.43 157.58 -44.42
N ALA A 339 -26.01 156.79 -43.42
CA ALA A 339 -26.90 156.38 -42.32
C ALA A 339 -27.15 157.49 -41.28
N THR A 340 -26.14 158.33 -41.01
CA THR A 340 -26.18 159.45 -40.05
C THR A 340 -27.27 160.51 -40.30
N ALA A 341 -27.94 160.48 -41.45
CA ALA A 341 -29.06 161.37 -41.78
C ALA A 341 -30.46 160.75 -41.63
N LEU A 342 -30.58 159.42 -41.45
CA LEU A 342 -31.85 158.69 -41.66
C LEU A 342 -32.33 157.83 -40.47
N GLY A 343 -31.47 157.54 -39.50
CA GLY A 343 -31.86 156.87 -38.24
C GLY A 343 -32.35 155.44 -38.43
N GLY A 344 -31.55 154.62 -39.11
CA GLY A 344 -31.71 153.16 -39.26
C GLY A 344 -30.51 152.56 -39.99
N SER A 345 -29.84 151.58 -39.38
CA SER A 345 -28.54 151.04 -39.79
C SER A 345 -28.56 149.60 -40.30
N SER A 346 -29.73 148.95 -40.28
CA SER A 346 -29.99 147.65 -40.93
C SER A 346 -31.42 147.57 -41.46
N TYR A 347 -31.74 146.49 -42.20
CA TYR A 347 -33.12 146.15 -42.53
C TYR A 347 -34.02 146.10 -41.28
N ASP A 348 -33.60 145.39 -40.24
CA ASP A 348 -34.39 145.15 -39.01
C ASP A 348 -34.73 146.47 -38.30
N GLU A 349 -33.83 147.45 -38.31
CA GLU A 349 -34.08 148.77 -37.73
C GLU A 349 -35.08 149.59 -38.56
N LEU A 350 -35.11 149.44 -39.89
CA LEU A 350 -36.18 150.04 -40.70
C LEU A 350 -37.51 149.31 -40.53
N ALA A 351 -37.53 147.98 -40.60
CA ALA A 351 -38.74 147.19 -40.44
C ALA A 351 -39.42 147.49 -39.09
N LYS A 352 -38.62 147.56 -38.01
CA LYS A 352 -39.07 148.02 -36.70
C LYS A 352 -39.66 149.44 -36.76
N LYS A 353 -38.95 150.40 -37.35
CA LYS A 353 -39.38 151.82 -37.40
C LYS A 353 -40.66 152.02 -38.22
N ASP A 354 -40.84 151.25 -39.29
CA ASP A 354 -42.07 151.27 -40.09
C ASP A 354 -43.24 150.65 -39.32
N ASN A 355 -43.02 149.48 -38.71
CA ASN A 355 -43.99 148.83 -37.84
C ASN A 355 -44.41 149.73 -36.64
N GLU A 356 -43.45 150.44 -36.01
CA GLU A 356 -43.73 151.41 -34.94
C GLU A 356 -44.55 152.61 -35.44
N SER A 357 -44.28 153.10 -36.65
CA SER A 357 -44.98 154.25 -37.24
C SER A 357 -46.43 153.92 -37.61
N TYR A 358 -46.66 152.78 -38.27
CA TYR A 358 -48.02 152.32 -38.61
C TYR A 358 -48.86 151.94 -37.38
N ALA A 359 -48.24 151.32 -36.36
CA ALA A 359 -48.93 151.03 -35.10
C ALA A 359 -49.41 152.30 -34.40
N ALA A 360 -48.72 153.45 -34.56
CA ALA A 360 -49.15 154.74 -34.04
C ALA A 360 -50.37 155.33 -34.79
N GLU A 361 -50.58 154.96 -36.05
CA GLU A 361 -51.79 155.29 -36.82
C GLU A 361 -52.96 154.33 -36.58
N GLY A 362 -52.77 153.30 -35.73
CA GLY A 362 -53.76 152.27 -35.45
C GLY A 362 -53.87 151.20 -36.53
N LEU A 363 -52.89 151.12 -37.44
CA LEU A 363 -52.79 150.13 -38.49
C LEU A 363 -52.05 148.87 -37.99
N GLY A 364 -52.42 147.70 -38.50
CA GLY A 364 -51.73 146.45 -38.20
C GLY A 364 -50.60 146.20 -39.20
N THR A 365 -49.37 146.06 -38.72
CA THR A 365 -48.17 145.80 -39.55
C THR A 365 -47.31 144.70 -38.98
N VAL A 366 -46.61 144.00 -39.88
CA VAL A 366 -46.03 142.68 -39.66
C VAL A 366 -44.76 142.45 -40.50
N ALA A 367 -44.02 143.50 -40.86
CA ALA A 367 -42.74 143.32 -41.56
C ALA A 367 -41.77 142.52 -40.66
N ASP A 368 -41.47 141.28 -41.07
CA ASP A 368 -40.76 140.25 -40.30
C ASP A 368 -39.47 139.76 -41.00
N GLY A 369 -39.19 140.25 -42.21
CA GLY A 369 -38.06 139.87 -43.03
C GLY A 369 -38.28 138.66 -43.95
N SER A 370 -39.50 138.11 -44.03
CA SER A 370 -39.82 136.96 -44.89
C SER A 370 -39.57 137.24 -46.38
N THR A 371 -39.69 138.49 -46.82
CA THR A 371 -39.31 138.88 -48.19
C THR A 371 -37.80 138.96 -48.43
N VAL A 372 -36.96 139.02 -47.38
CA VAL A 372 -35.50 139.21 -47.47
C VAL A 372 -34.79 137.87 -47.77
N ASN A 373 -35.07 137.35 -48.95
CA ASN A 373 -34.48 136.13 -49.49
C ASN A 373 -33.91 136.34 -50.90
N TYR A 374 -32.90 135.55 -51.28
CA TYR A 374 -32.21 135.72 -52.57
C TYR A 374 -33.13 135.57 -53.78
N ASP A 375 -34.14 134.71 -53.71
CA ASP A 375 -34.98 134.41 -54.87
C ASP A 375 -35.96 135.57 -55.16
N TYR A 376 -36.41 136.30 -54.13
CA TYR A 376 -37.15 137.56 -54.27
C TYR A 376 -36.25 138.73 -54.70
N ILE A 377 -34.99 138.82 -54.23
CA ILE A 377 -34.00 139.78 -54.78
C ILE A 377 -33.81 139.53 -56.29
N LEU A 378 -33.68 138.27 -56.70
CA LEU A 378 -33.54 137.89 -58.10
C LEU A 378 -34.81 138.20 -58.91
N LYS A 379 -36.01 138.03 -58.34
CA LYS A 379 -37.27 138.52 -58.96
C LYS A 379 -37.28 140.04 -59.12
N ALA A 380 -36.91 140.80 -58.09
CA ALA A 380 -36.81 142.26 -58.18
C ALA A 380 -35.86 142.71 -59.31
N LEU A 381 -34.74 142.02 -59.51
CA LEU A 381 -33.83 142.27 -60.64
C LEU A 381 -34.46 141.93 -62.00
N ASN A 382 -35.30 140.90 -62.09
CA ASN A 382 -36.06 140.59 -63.30
C ASN A 382 -37.10 141.70 -63.60
N CYS A 383 -37.80 142.22 -62.59
CA CYS A 383 -38.71 143.35 -62.74
C CYS A 383 -37.97 144.62 -63.20
N ILE A 384 -36.73 144.87 -62.73
CA ILE A 384 -35.91 146.00 -63.21
C ILE A 384 -35.55 145.83 -64.70
N ASP A 385 -35.26 144.62 -65.17
CA ASP A 385 -34.97 144.36 -66.59
C ASP A 385 -36.22 144.55 -67.47
N GLU A 386 -37.38 144.01 -67.05
CA GLU A 386 -38.67 144.18 -67.73
C GLU A 386 -39.11 145.65 -67.78
N TYR A 387 -38.99 146.37 -66.66
CA TYR A 387 -39.24 147.80 -66.61
C TYR A 387 -38.31 148.58 -67.55
N ASN A 388 -37.05 148.19 -67.64
CA ASN A 388 -36.11 148.79 -68.58
C ASN A 388 -36.49 148.51 -70.05
N ASP A 389 -37.08 147.37 -70.38
CA ASP A 389 -37.64 147.09 -71.71
C ASP A 389 -38.91 147.89 -72.00
N ILE A 390 -39.77 148.16 -71.01
CA ILE A 390 -40.89 149.10 -71.14
C ILE A 390 -40.37 150.51 -71.43
N ARG A 391 -39.37 150.99 -70.66
CA ARG A 391 -38.78 152.34 -70.88
C ARG A 391 -38.16 152.49 -72.27
N LYS A 392 -37.48 151.46 -72.79
CA LYS A 392 -36.96 151.42 -74.17
C LYS A 392 -38.07 151.61 -75.21
N GLN A 393 -39.21 150.92 -75.06
CA GLN A 393 -40.35 151.03 -75.98
C GLN A 393 -40.92 152.45 -76.06
N TYR A 394 -40.89 153.21 -74.96
CA TYR A 394 -41.33 154.61 -74.89
C TYR A 394 -40.22 155.63 -75.24
N GLY A 395 -39.03 155.18 -75.64
CA GLY A 395 -37.90 156.05 -76.00
C GLY A 395 -37.18 156.69 -74.81
N ILE A 396 -37.38 156.18 -73.60
CA ILE A 396 -36.90 156.78 -72.34
C ILE A 396 -35.65 156.04 -71.84
N THR A 397 -34.68 156.78 -71.29
CA THR A 397 -33.43 156.25 -70.72
C THR A 397 -33.69 155.17 -69.66
N THR A 398 -32.97 154.05 -69.78
CA THR A 398 -32.96 152.96 -68.81
C THR A 398 -32.32 153.36 -67.47
N LEU A 399 -32.79 152.70 -66.42
CA LEU A 399 -32.38 152.92 -65.04
C LEU A 399 -31.34 151.90 -64.60
N SER A 400 -30.51 152.33 -63.66
CA SER A 400 -29.56 151.48 -62.96
C SER A 400 -30.20 150.98 -61.66
N VAL A 401 -29.80 149.79 -61.21
CA VAL A 401 -30.21 149.26 -59.92
C VAL A 401 -29.63 150.16 -58.83
N ASP A 402 -30.45 150.60 -57.88
CA ASP A 402 -29.99 151.06 -56.58
C ASP A 402 -30.24 149.95 -55.55
N PRO A 403 -29.20 149.24 -55.06
CA PRO A 403 -29.37 148.15 -54.11
C PRO A 403 -30.05 148.58 -52.81
N VAL A 404 -29.92 149.85 -52.40
CA VAL A 404 -30.60 150.38 -51.21
C VAL A 404 -32.08 150.60 -51.48
N LEU A 405 -32.50 150.87 -52.72
CA LEU A 405 -33.91 150.88 -53.11
C LEU A 405 -34.49 149.48 -53.30
N ILE A 406 -33.70 148.46 -53.67
CA ILE A 406 -34.19 147.07 -53.61
C ILE A 406 -34.58 146.75 -52.17
N VAL A 407 -33.72 147.04 -51.19
CA VAL A 407 -34.04 146.82 -49.77
C VAL A 407 -35.21 147.69 -49.28
N ASP A 408 -35.28 148.96 -49.71
CA ASP A 408 -36.39 149.88 -49.45
C ASP A 408 -37.74 149.28 -49.87
N GLN A 409 -37.77 148.72 -51.08
CA GLN A 409 -38.99 148.24 -51.69
C GLN A 409 -39.31 146.79 -51.28
N MET A 410 -38.31 145.97 -50.96
CA MET A 410 -38.52 144.69 -50.29
C MET A 410 -39.19 144.89 -48.94
N LEU A 411 -38.74 145.83 -48.10
CA LEU A 411 -39.46 146.21 -46.88
C LEU A 411 -40.88 146.66 -47.19
N GLU A 412 -41.06 147.51 -48.20
CA GLU A 412 -42.39 147.98 -48.62
C GLU A 412 -43.29 146.81 -49.10
N ALA A 413 -42.74 145.70 -49.59
CA ALA A 413 -43.48 144.48 -49.89
C ALA A 413 -43.77 143.62 -48.65
N ASP A 414 -42.80 143.47 -47.74
CA ASP A 414 -42.88 142.78 -46.44
C ASP A 414 -44.02 143.31 -45.56
N MET A 415 -44.30 144.62 -45.64
CA MET A 415 -45.43 145.25 -44.95
C MET A 415 -46.80 144.91 -45.57
N ASN A 416 -46.83 144.58 -46.87
CA ASN A 416 -48.03 144.52 -47.70
C ASN A 416 -48.38 143.10 -48.21
N ASP A 417 -47.65 142.06 -47.80
CA ASP A 417 -47.84 140.69 -48.30
C ASP A 417 -48.65 139.76 -47.37
N HIS A 418 -48.79 140.12 -46.10
CA HIS A 418 -49.57 139.42 -45.07
C HIS A 418 -51.07 139.79 -45.04
N MET A 419 -51.64 140.28 -46.15
CA MET A 419 -52.97 140.93 -46.18
C MET A 419 -54.14 140.00 -45.79
N THR A 420 -55.06 140.53 -44.98
CA THR A 420 -56.42 139.99 -44.76
C THR A 420 -57.48 140.89 -45.45
N PRO A 421 -58.73 140.44 -45.67
CA PRO A 421 -59.72 141.20 -46.45
C PRO A 421 -60.05 142.61 -45.96
N ASP A 422 -59.88 142.88 -44.65
CA ASP A 422 -60.09 144.19 -44.02
C ASP A 422 -58.77 144.95 -43.77
N GLY A 423 -57.66 144.48 -44.34
CA GLY A 423 -56.31 145.01 -44.12
C GLY A 423 -56.03 146.34 -44.83
N TYR A 424 -55.12 147.13 -44.25
CA TYR A 424 -54.55 148.31 -44.90
C TYR A 424 -53.54 147.90 -45.96
N VAL A 425 -53.51 148.64 -47.08
CA VAL A 425 -52.47 148.54 -48.12
C VAL A 425 -51.97 149.95 -48.40
N GLY A 426 -50.65 150.14 -48.41
CA GLY A 426 -50.06 151.46 -48.65
C GLY A 426 -48.54 151.50 -48.57
N HIS A 427 -47.98 152.62 -49.00
CA HIS A 427 -46.54 152.81 -49.09
C HIS A 427 -45.86 153.03 -47.73
N SER A 428 -44.74 152.35 -47.52
CA SER A 428 -43.83 152.46 -46.37
C SER A 428 -43.67 153.91 -45.86
N SER A 429 -43.73 154.09 -44.54
CA SER A 429 -43.52 155.39 -43.89
C SER A 429 -42.04 155.79 -43.83
N VAL A 430 -41.12 154.82 -43.96
CA VAL A 430 -39.67 155.05 -43.97
C VAL A 430 -39.04 155.00 -45.38
N GLY A 431 -39.84 154.68 -46.40
CA GLY A 431 -39.42 154.54 -47.80
C GLY A 431 -38.80 155.81 -48.39
N ARG A 432 -37.75 155.63 -49.21
CA ARG A 432 -36.84 156.71 -49.64
C ARG A 432 -36.83 156.95 -51.15
N SER A 433 -37.81 156.38 -51.86
CA SER A 433 -38.03 156.54 -53.29
C SER A 433 -38.93 157.76 -53.58
N THR A 434 -38.52 158.59 -54.54
CA THR A 434 -39.20 159.85 -54.92
C THR A 434 -40.53 159.57 -55.63
N TYR A 435 -40.55 158.51 -56.44
CA TYR A 435 -41.74 157.97 -57.09
C TYR A 435 -41.91 156.53 -56.64
N ARG A 436 -43.15 156.15 -56.33
CA ARG A 436 -43.50 154.83 -55.81
C ARG A 436 -44.78 154.32 -56.46
N ASP A 437 -44.75 153.06 -56.84
CA ASP A 437 -45.89 152.31 -57.36
C ASP A 437 -46.04 151.02 -56.56
N LEU A 438 -47.28 150.71 -56.16
CA LEU A 438 -47.61 149.53 -55.36
C LEU A 438 -48.64 148.70 -56.13
N CYS A 439 -48.49 147.38 -56.13
CA CYS A 439 -49.40 146.43 -56.73
C CYS A 439 -49.64 145.26 -55.79
N TRP A 440 -50.86 144.76 -55.74
CA TRP A 440 -51.26 143.62 -54.92
C TRP A 440 -52.38 142.83 -55.62
N GLY A 441 -52.47 141.53 -55.34
CA GLY A 441 -53.48 140.64 -55.93
C GLY A 441 -53.35 140.42 -57.44
N ARG A 442 -52.22 140.81 -58.06
CA ARG A 442 -52.02 140.78 -59.53
C ARG A 442 -50.68 140.15 -59.86
N LYS A 443 -50.68 139.22 -60.83
CA LYS A 443 -49.50 138.44 -61.24
C LYS A 443 -48.46 139.23 -62.05
N ASP A 444 -48.89 140.35 -62.63
CA ASP A 444 -48.09 141.24 -63.46
C ASP A 444 -48.42 142.67 -63.01
N PRO A 445 -47.48 143.37 -62.37
CA PRO A 445 -47.70 144.74 -61.91
C PRO A 445 -47.61 145.75 -63.06
N PHE A 446 -46.85 145.46 -64.13
CA PHE A 446 -46.72 146.37 -65.27
C PHE A 446 -48.01 146.44 -66.08
N THR A 447 -48.66 145.31 -66.37
CA THR A 447 -50.01 145.30 -66.97
C THR A 447 -51.00 146.04 -66.09
N ALA A 448 -50.88 145.96 -64.76
CA ALA A 448 -51.76 146.68 -63.83
C ALA A 448 -51.53 148.20 -63.91
N TRP A 449 -50.31 148.66 -63.66
CA TRP A 449 -49.92 150.07 -63.65
C TRP A 449 -50.11 150.75 -65.02
N MET A 450 -49.78 150.06 -66.11
CA MET A 450 -49.99 150.57 -67.47
C MET A 450 -51.47 150.59 -67.89
N SER A 451 -52.36 149.83 -67.21
CA SER A 451 -53.79 149.87 -67.50
C SER A 451 -54.47 151.21 -67.18
N GLU A 452 -53.81 152.08 -66.44
CA GLU A 452 -54.28 153.43 -66.14
C GLU A 452 -54.12 154.42 -67.32
N LYS A 453 -53.38 154.06 -68.37
CA LYS A 453 -53.16 154.92 -69.55
C LYS A 453 -54.44 155.58 -70.10
N PRO A 454 -55.60 154.89 -70.23
CA PRO A 454 -56.84 155.51 -70.72
C PRO A 454 -57.37 156.64 -69.82
N VAL A 455 -57.06 156.63 -68.52
CA VAL A 455 -57.43 157.72 -67.59
C VAL A 455 -56.65 158.98 -67.93
N TYR A 456 -55.33 158.87 -68.13
CA TYR A 456 -54.49 159.97 -68.61
C TYR A 456 -54.90 160.45 -70.01
N ASP A 457 -55.06 159.52 -70.96
CA ASP A 457 -55.41 159.85 -72.35
C ASP A 457 -56.75 160.60 -72.43
N ASN A 458 -57.76 160.15 -71.69
CA ASN A 458 -59.07 160.79 -71.60
C ASN A 458 -58.98 162.17 -70.92
N TRP A 459 -58.24 162.31 -69.82
CA TRP A 459 -58.01 163.62 -69.20
C TRP A 459 -57.32 164.58 -70.16
N ALA A 460 -56.26 164.14 -70.85
CA ALA A 460 -55.49 164.98 -71.78
C ALA A 460 -56.31 165.40 -73.00
N ALA A 461 -57.15 164.50 -73.53
CA ALA A 461 -58.08 164.80 -74.63
C ALA A 461 -59.18 165.80 -74.22
N GLN A 462 -59.63 165.79 -72.95
CA GLN A 462 -60.58 166.77 -72.41
C GLN A 462 -59.91 168.10 -72.01
N ASN A 463 -58.58 168.12 -71.83
CA ASN A 463 -57.81 169.28 -71.38
C ASN A 463 -56.74 169.73 -72.41
N PRO A 464 -57.08 169.91 -73.70
CA PRO A 464 -56.11 170.24 -74.73
C PRO A 464 -55.43 171.59 -74.44
N GLY A 465 -54.09 171.60 -74.42
CA GLY A 465 -53.30 172.80 -74.12
C GLY A 465 -53.15 173.14 -72.64
N LYS A 466 -53.66 172.30 -71.71
CA LYS A 466 -53.24 172.37 -70.30
C LYS A 466 -51.81 171.88 -70.13
N GLU A 467 -51.12 172.45 -69.14
CA GLU A 467 -49.83 171.92 -68.71
C GLU A 467 -50.05 170.51 -68.16
N GLY A 468 -49.33 169.51 -68.68
CA GLY A 468 -49.58 168.09 -68.45
C GLY A 468 -50.17 167.32 -69.66
N ALA A 469 -50.89 167.99 -70.56
CA ALA A 469 -51.52 167.33 -71.72
C ALA A 469 -50.53 167.15 -72.89
N GLY A 470 -50.43 165.93 -73.43
CA GLY A 470 -49.55 165.62 -74.57
C GLY A 470 -48.08 165.36 -74.21
N TRP A 471 -47.76 165.07 -72.95
CA TRP A 471 -46.38 164.86 -72.48
C TRP A 471 -45.84 163.44 -72.65
N VAL A 472 -46.58 162.53 -73.29
CA VAL A 472 -46.18 161.12 -73.48
C VAL A 472 -45.83 160.78 -74.94
N ASP A 473 -45.62 161.81 -75.79
CA ASP A 473 -45.17 161.66 -77.18
C ASP A 473 -43.68 161.25 -77.27
N GLY A 474 -43.37 160.00 -76.89
CA GLY A 474 -42.09 159.32 -77.16
C GLY A 474 -40.86 159.90 -76.45
N LYS A 475 -41.05 160.65 -75.35
CA LYS A 475 -39.96 161.31 -74.59
C LYS A 475 -40.02 161.12 -73.07
N GLY A 476 -41.07 160.48 -72.57
CA GLY A 476 -41.34 160.34 -71.14
C GLY A 476 -41.84 161.62 -70.46
N PHE A 477 -42.46 161.46 -69.30
CA PHE A 477 -43.12 162.54 -68.57
C PHE A 477 -42.09 163.28 -67.70
N THR A 478 -41.76 164.52 -68.08
CA THR A 478 -40.65 165.29 -67.46
C THR A 478 -41.03 166.07 -66.20
N LYS A 479 -42.30 166.02 -65.79
CA LYS A 479 -42.90 166.95 -64.80
C LYS A 479 -43.97 166.27 -63.92
N VAL A 480 -43.80 164.99 -63.56
CA VAL A 480 -44.78 164.23 -62.75
C VAL A 480 -45.11 164.96 -61.43
N ALA A 481 -44.10 165.46 -60.71
CA ALA A 481 -44.30 166.24 -59.49
C ALA A 481 -45.18 167.50 -59.65
N GLN A 482 -45.19 168.15 -60.83
CA GLN A 482 -46.08 169.28 -61.10
C GLN A 482 -47.50 168.81 -61.40
N PHE A 483 -47.65 167.70 -62.14
CA PHE A 483 -48.96 167.10 -62.41
C PHE A 483 -49.66 166.62 -61.13
N ILE A 484 -48.91 166.06 -60.16
CA ILE A 484 -49.41 165.73 -58.82
C ILE A 484 -49.96 166.97 -58.09
N GLN A 485 -49.29 168.13 -58.24
CA GLN A 485 -49.69 169.37 -57.55
C GLN A 485 -50.90 170.05 -58.21
N GLU A 486 -50.99 170.07 -59.54
CA GLU A 486 -52.09 170.71 -60.27
C GLU A 486 -53.34 169.82 -60.39
N TYR A 487 -53.16 168.50 -60.51
CA TYR A 487 -54.24 167.54 -60.79
C TYR A 487 -54.19 166.32 -59.83
N PRO A 488 -54.11 166.51 -58.49
CA PRO A 488 -53.94 165.42 -57.53
C PRO A 488 -55.01 164.33 -57.69
N ASN A 489 -56.28 164.70 -57.79
CA ASN A 489 -57.41 163.76 -57.94
C ASN A 489 -57.48 163.07 -59.33
N ILE A 490 -56.59 163.41 -60.27
CA ILE A 490 -56.45 162.73 -61.57
C ILE A 490 -55.23 161.81 -61.54
N TYR A 491 -54.16 162.22 -60.86
CA TYR A 491 -53.05 161.36 -60.53
C TYR A 491 -53.52 160.20 -59.63
N TRP A 492 -54.26 160.48 -58.56
CA TRP A 492 -54.90 159.49 -57.68
C TRP A 492 -56.13 160.06 -56.96
N ASP A 493 -57.30 159.47 -57.19
CA ASP A 493 -58.50 159.70 -56.38
C ASP A 493 -58.62 158.62 -55.29
N SER A 494 -58.44 159.03 -54.03
CA SER A 494 -58.53 158.14 -52.86
C SER A 494 -59.94 157.64 -52.54
N ILE A 495 -60.99 158.22 -53.14
CA ILE A 495 -62.38 157.78 -52.95
C ILE A 495 -62.71 156.62 -53.89
N THR A 496 -62.32 156.71 -55.17
CA THR A 496 -62.56 155.63 -56.15
C THR A 496 -61.42 154.61 -56.24
N GLN A 497 -60.23 154.92 -55.70
CA GLN A 497 -58.98 154.17 -55.92
C GLN A 497 -58.65 154.02 -57.42
N THR A 498 -58.84 155.11 -58.17
CA THR A 498 -58.48 155.20 -59.59
C THR A 498 -57.67 156.45 -59.86
N GLY A 499 -56.87 156.43 -60.92
CA GLY A 499 -56.00 157.54 -61.28
C GLY A 499 -55.17 157.23 -62.52
N CYS A 500 -54.06 157.94 -62.66
CA CYS A 500 -53.03 157.66 -63.66
C CYS A 500 -51.60 157.75 -63.11
N GLY A 501 -51.46 157.78 -61.78
CA GLY A 501 -50.20 157.97 -61.10
C GLY A 501 -49.16 156.90 -61.42
N HIS A 502 -49.56 155.61 -61.42
CA HIS A 502 -48.64 154.52 -61.71
C HIS A 502 -48.16 154.55 -63.17
N TYR A 503 -49.08 154.76 -64.12
CA TYR A 503 -48.73 154.93 -65.53
C TYR A 503 -47.76 156.11 -65.77
N LEU A 504 -47.97 157.25 -65.09
CA LEU A 504 -47.11 158.42 -65.20
C LEU A 504 -45.74 158.20 -64.51
N ASN A 505 -45.73 157.52 -63.36
CA ASN A 505 -44.53 157.18 -62.61
C ASN A 505 -43.60 156.26 -63.40
N LEU A 506 -44.11 155.16 -63.96
CA LEU A 506 -43.34 154.27 -64.84
C LEU A 506 -42.71 155.03 -66.03
N LEU A 507 -43.40 156.03 -66.58
CA LEU A 507 -42.92 156.82 -67.71
C LEU A 507 -42.15 158.11 -67.31
N THR A 508 -41.76 158.26 -66.04
CA THR A 508 -40.99 159.42 -65.56
C THR A 508 -39.65 159.55 -66.29
N ALA A 509 -39.37 160.74 -66.81
CA ALA A 509 -38.07 161.11 -67.36
C ALA A 509 -37.17 161.77 -66.30
N GLY A 510 -35.86 161.53 -66.37
CA GLY A 510 -34.85 162.13 -65.48
C GLY A 510 -34.53 161.36 -64.19
N ILE A 511 -35.36 160.39 -63.80
CA ILE A 511 -34.98 159.38 -62.79
C ILE A 511 -33.83 158.49 -63.31
N LYS A 512 -33.02 157.93 -62.40
CA LYS A 512 -31.86 157.11 -62.78
C LYS A 512 -31.64 155.86 -61.93
N GLY A 513 -31.96 155.89 -60.63
CA GLY A 513 -31.90 154.71 -59.75
C GLY A 513 -33.29 154.09 -59.59
N VAL A 514 -33.34 152.75 -59.55
CA VAL A 514 -34.58 151.98 -59.28
C VAL A 514 -34.31 150.81 -58.35
N GLY A 515 -35.30 150.52 -57.50
CA GLY A 515 -35.45 149.27 -56.77
C GLY A 515 -36.83 148.67 -57.00
N PHE A 516 -36.94 147.38 -56.74
CA PHE A 516 -38.19 146.63 -56.67
C PHE A 516 -38.20 145.79 -55.40
N GLY A 517 -39.39 145.55 -54.86
CA GLY A 517 -39.67 144.47 -53.93
C GLY A 517 -40.71 143.53 -54.52
N TRP A 518 -40.74 142.31 -53.99
CA TRP A 518 -41.67 141.28 -54.42
C TRP A 518 -42.00 140.36 -53.23
N SER A 519 -43.26 139.94 -53.14
CA SER A 519 -43.64 138.71 -52.45
C SER A 519 -44.63 137.90 -53.28
N ASP A 520 -44.46 136.58 -53.29
CA ASP A 520 -45.48 135.68 -53.82
C ASP A 520 -46.71 135.61 -52.88
N SER A 521 -46.57 135.97 -51.60
CA SER A 521 -47.73 136.19 -50.74
C SER A 521 -48.52 137.38 -51.27
N TRP A 522 -49.81 137.14 -51.49
CA TRP A 522 -50.76 138.04 -52.16
C TRP A 522 -50.37 138.59 -53.55
N SER A 523 -49.24 138.14 -54.14
CA SER A 523 -48.66 138.75 -55.35
C SER A 523 -48.45 140.26 -55.19
N THR A 524 -47.75 140.63 -54.13
CA THR A 524 -47.40 142.02 -53.80
C THR A 524 -46.11 142.41 -54.52
N ALA A 525 -46.14 143.52 -55.24
CA ALA A 525 -45.00 144.08 -55.98
C ALA A 525 -44.90 145.58 -55.73
N THR A 526 -43.69 146.03 -55.42
CA THR A 526 -43.37 147.41 -55.06
C THR A 526 -42.28 147.93 -55.98
N TRP A 527 -42.43 149.17 -56.44
CA TRP A 527 -41.46 149.85 -57.29
C TRP A 527 -41.13 151.20 -56.69
N GLY A 528 -39.84 151.51 -56.60
CA GLY A 528 -39.35 152.77 -56.10
C GLY A 528 -38.22 153.31 -56.96
N ALA A 529 -38.33 154.57 -57.40
CA ALA A 529 -37.30 155.22 -58.20
C ALA A 529 -36.88 156.60 -57.67
N ASN A 530 -35.62 156.95 -57.97
CA ASN A 530 -35.01 158.21 -57.55
C ASN A 530 -34.30 158.94 -58.70
N TYR A 531 -34.25 160.27 -58.56
CA TYR A 531 -33.45 161.16 -59.39
C TYR A 531 -31.94 160.89 -59.21
N ASP A 532 -31.16 161.29 -60.23
CA ASP A 532 -29.70 161.15 -60.28
C ASP A 532 -29.00 162.10 -59.28
N THR A 533 -28.97 161.71 -58.00
CA THR A 533 -28.27 162.44 -56.94
C THR A 533 -26.83 161.93 -56.76
N LYS A 534 -25.92 162.80 -56.29
CA LYS A 534 -24.50 162.45 -56.13
C LYS A 534 -24.30 161.24 -55.20
N SER A 535 -25.01 161.19 -54.07
CA SER A 535 -24.96 160.11 -53.07
C SER A 535 -25.67 158.81 -53.48
N ALA A 536 -26.38 158.81 -54.61
CA ALA A 536 -26.95 157.62 -55.21
C ALA A 536 -26.11 157.11 -56.39
N ARG A 537 -25.59 158.01 -57.24
CA ARG A 537 -24.74 157.66 -58.40
C ARG A 537 -23.57 156.74 -58.03
N GLU A 538 -22.91 156.99 -56.90
CA GLU A 538 -21.74 156.25 -56.43
C GLU A 538 -22.07 154.81 -55.96
N ARG A 539 -23.35 154.43 -55.90
CA ARG A 539 -23.85 153.11 -55.47
C ARG A 539 -24.70 152.38 -56.53
N TYR A 540 -24.94 153.01 -57.70
CA TYR A 540 -25.75 152.42 -58.77
C TYR A 540 -25.00 151.28 -59.47
N THR A 541 -25.71 150.19 -59.78
CA THR A 541 -25.17 148.98 -60.43
C THR A 541 -26.08 148.49 -61.57
N THR A 542 -25.72 147.38 -62.24
CA THR A 542 -26.59 146.69 -63.19
C THR A 542 -27.22 145.45 -62.55
N THR A 543 -28.31 144.97 -63.14
CA THR A 543 -28.96 143.72 -62.75
C THR A 543 -28.03 142.51 -62.94
N GLU A 544 -27.20 142.53 -63.98
CA GLU A 544 -26.14 141.54 -64.25
C GLU A 544 -25.08 141.50 -63.14
N VAL A 545 -24.56 142.66 -62.71
CA VAL A 545 -23.53 142.74 -61.67
C VAL A 545 -24.07 142.29 -60.33
N LEU A 546 -25.27 142.73 -59.92
CA LEU A 546 -25.83 142.32 -58.63
C LEU A 546 -26.18 140.82 -58.60
N ARG A 547 -26.60 140.22 -59.72
CA ARG A 547 -26.73 138.75 -59.86
C ARG A 547 -25.40 138.04 -59.65
N ALA A 548 -24.30 138.54 -60.22
CA ALA A 548 -22.98 137.94 -60.02
C ALA A 548 -22.50 138.05 -58.56
N GLU A 549 -22.78 139.17 -57.87
CA GLU A 549 -22.46 139.32 -56.45
C GLU A 549 -23.31 138.39 -55.55
N ILE A 550 -24.57 138.10 -55.92
CA ILE A 550 -25.42 137.09 -55.25
C ILE A 550 -24.83 135.69 -55.40
N GLU A 551 -24.44 135.29 -56.61
CA GLU A 551 -23.87 133.96 -56.87
C GLU A 551 -22.50 133.76 -56.20
N GLU A 552 -21.71 134.83 -56.00
CA GLU A 552 -20.50 134.75 -55.18
C GLU A 552 -20.84 134.59 -53.68
N ALA A 553 -21.80 135.38 -53.19
CA ALA A 553 -22.22 135.37 -51.78
C ALA A 553 -22.87 134.04 -51.34
N ARG A 554 -23.47 133.28 -52.27
CA ARG A 554 -24.08 131.96 -52.01
C ARG A 554 -23.06 130.80 -51.90
N LYS A 555 -21.76 131.01 -52.14
CA LYS A 555 -20.73 129.96 -52.11
C LYS A 555 -20.27 129.59 -50.69
N SER A 556 -20.03 128.30 -50.46
CA SER A 556 -19.35 127.78 -49.28
C SER A 556 -18.36 126.67 -49.63
N THR A 557 -17.39 126.41 -48.75
CA THR A 557 -16.44 125.29 -48.87
C THR A 557 -16.33 124.51 -47.56
N HIS A 558 -15.93 123.24 -47.64
CA HIS A 558 -15.65 122.35 -46.51
C HIS A 558 -14.29 121.63 -46.61
N ALA A 559 -13.42 122.09 -47.52
CA ALA A 559 -12.17 121.43 -47.86
C ALA A 559 -11.18 121.39 -46.68
N LYS A 560 -11.18 122.43 -45.83
CA LYS A 560 -10.32 122.49 -44.63
C LYS A 560 -10.81 121.50 -43.57
N ALA A 561 -12.13 121.42 -43.37
CA ALA A 561 -12.75 120.47 -42.46
C ALA A 561 -12.53 119.00 -42.88
N ASP A 562 -12.65 118.70 -44.18
CA ASP A 562 -12.38 117.36 -44.73
C ASP A 562 -10.89 116.99 -44.58
N ALA A 563 -9.97 117.90 -44.93
CA ALA A 563 -8.53 117.68 -44.76
C ALA A 563 -8.13 117.49 -43.28
N LYS A 564 -8.78 118.20 -42.35
CA LYS A 564 -8.58 118.01 -40.90
C LYS A 564 -9.03 116.61 -40.45
N THR A 565 -10.15 116.14 -40.97
CA THR A 565 -10.69 114.79 -40.68
C THR A 565 -9.77 113.70 -41.22
N ALA A 566 -9.18 113.89 -42.41
CA ALA A 566 -8.17 112.99 -42.96
C ALA A 566 -6.91 112.92 -42.08
N LEU A 567 -6.40 114.07 -41.63
CA LEU A 567 -5.25 114.16 -40.72
C LEU A 567 -5.52 113.46 -39.38
N ASP A 568 -6.67 113.70 -38.75
CA ASP A 568 -7.03 113.08 -37.47
C ASP A 568 -7.18 111.55 -37.58
N ASN A 569 -7.60 111.04 -38.74
CA ASN A 569 -7.70 109.61 -38.98
C ASN A 569 -6.31 108.98 -39.26
N ALA A 570 -5.44 109.66 -40.00
CA ALA A 570 -4.06 109.21 -40.19
C ALA A 570 -3.27 109.18 -38.87
N GLN A 571 -3.49 110.16 -37.98
CA GLN A 571 -2.86 110.19 -36.65
C GLN A 571 -3.29 109.00 -35.78
N LYS A 572 -4.57 108.62 -35.80
CA LYS A 572 -5.07 107.43 -35.08
C LYS A 572 -4.46 106.14 -35.63
N ALA A 573 -4.34 106.02 -36.96
CA ALA A 573 -3.73 104.86 -37.61
C ALA A 573 -2.24 104.71 -37.24
N LEU A 574 -1.50 105.82 -37.21
CA LEU A 574 -0.10 105.87 -36.78
C LEU A 574 0.08 105.41 -35.32
N GLU A 575 -0.78 105.86 -34.40
CA GLU A 575 -0.67 105.46 -33.00
C GLU A 575 -1.04 103.97 -32.80
N GLN A 576 -2.08 103.49 -33.48
CA GLN A 576 -2.45 102.08 -33.47
C GLN A 576 -1.35 101.17 -34.07
N ALA A 577 -0.62 101.66 -35.07
CA ALA A 577 0.55 100.95 -35.60
C ALA A 577 1.67 100.83 -34.56
N LYS A 578 1.99 101.90 -33.81
CA LYS A 578 3.01 101.91 -32.74
C LYS A 578 2.65 101.00 -31.56
N GLU A 579 1.37 100.98 -31.18
CA GLU A 579 0.86 100.00 -30.23
C GLU A 579 1.13 98.56 -30.70
N ASN A 580 0.84 98.27 -31.98
CA ASN A 580 0.98 96.93 -32.53
C ASN A 580 2.45 96.52 -32.71
N GLN A 581 3.33 97.46 -33.07
CA GLN A 581 4.79 97.29 -33.02
C GLN A 581 5.27 96.92 -31.60
N THR A 582 4.80 97.64 -30.58
CA THR A 582 5.16 97.39 -29.18
C THR A 582 4.70 96.00 -28.73
N LYS A 583 3.47 95.60 -29.09
CA LYS A 583 2.93 94.25 -28.82
C LYS A 583 3.74 93.16 -29.54
N ALA A 584 4.14 93.38 -30.80
CA ALA A 584 4.95 92.43 -31.55
C ALA A 584 6.38 92.27 -30.98
N ALA A 585 7.03 93.36 -30.58
CA ALA A 585 8.34 93.31 -29.90
C ALA A 585 8.28 92.57 -28.54
N SER A 586 7.18 92.75 -27.79
CA SER A 586 6.92 91.98 -26.57
C SER A 586 6.76 90.48 -26.85
N ASN A 587 6.04 90.13 -27.93
CA ASN A 587 5.87 88.73 -28.36
C ASN A 587 7.20 88.07 -28.77
N VAL A 588 8.14 88.79 -29.41
CA VAL A 588 9.50 88.28 -29.70
C VAL A 588 10.22 87.92 -28.40
N THR A 589 10.21 88.82 -27.41
CA THR A 589 10.84 88.59 -26.09
C THR A 589 10.22 87.37 -25.39
N ALA A 590 8.89 87.24 -25.43
CA ALA A 590 8.18 86.11 -24.84
C ALA A 590 8.44 84.77 -25.57
N ALA A 591 8.65 84.80 -26.89
CA ALA A 591 9.05 83.61 -27.66
C ALA A 591 10.50 83.20 -27.35
N GLN A 592 11.41 84.17 -27.24
CA GLN A 592 12.82 83.93 -26.94
C GLN A 592 13.03 83.36 -25.53
N GLN A 593 12.23 83.79 -24.55
CA GLN A 593 12.21 83.17 -23.23
C GLN A 593 11.78 81.70 -23.31
N LYS A 594 10.66 81.40 -24.01
CA LYS A 594 10.17 80.02 -24.20
C LYS A 594 11.20 79.11 -24.89
N LEU A 595 11.98 79.63 -25.84
CA LEU A 595 13.08 78.90 -26.48
C LEU A 595 14.20 78.58 -25.48
N THR A 596 14.52 79.52 -24.59
CA THR A 596 15.50 79.35 -23.51
C THR A 596 15.03 78.31 -22.48
N ASP A 597 13.76 78.38 -22.08
CA ASP A 597 13.12 77.43 -21.17
C ASP A 597 13.10 76.01 -21.76
N ALA A 598 12.71 75.88 -23.04
CA ALA A 598 12.68 74.60 -23.74
C ALA A 598 14.07 74.00 -23.96
N GLY A 599 15.09 74.83 -24.23
CA GLY A 599 16.49 74.39 -24.28
C GLY A 599 16.99 73.88 -22.92
N THR A 600 16.61 74.55 -21.83
CA THR A 600 16.90 74.10 -20.45
C THR A 600 16.20 72.78 -20.13
N ALA A 601 14.93 72.63 -20.54
CA ALA A 601 14.19 71.38 -20.38
C ALA A 601 14.82 70.21 -21.16
N LEU A 602 15.35 70.46 -22.36
CA LEU A 602 16.08 69.45 -23.13
C LEU A 602 17.39 69.02 -22.46
N ALA A 603 18.17 69.97 -21.95
CA ALA A 603 19.40 69.67 -21.20
C ALA A 603 19.10 68.79 -19.96
N ASN A 604 18.10 69.17 -19.16
CA ASN A 604 17.67 68.41 -17.99
C ASN A 604 17.17 67.00 -18.37
N ALA A 605 16.45 66.85 -19.49
CA ALA A 605 16.02 65.54 -19.98
C ALA A 605 17.20 64.67 -20.43
N GLN A 606 18.23 65.26 -21.05
CA GLN A 606 19.44 64.55 -21.46
C GLN A 606 20.27 64.08 -20.26
N GLU A 607 20.40 64.89 -19.20
CA GLU A 607 21.03 64.47 -17.94
C GLU A 607 20.23 63.37 -17.25
N ALA A 608 18.90 63.48 -17.18
CA ALA A 608 18.03 62.43 -16.64
C ALA A 608 18.14 61.11 -17.41
N LYS A 609 18.24 61.17 -18.75
CA LYS A 609 18.51 59.97 -19.58
C LYS A 609 19.88 59.37 -19.28
N LYS A 610 20.93 60.19 -19.21
CA LYS A 610 22.28 59.73 -18.86
C LYS A 610 22.34 59.06 -17.48
N ALA A 611 21.57 59.55 -16.50
CA ALA A 611 21.43 58.91 -15.20
C ALA A 611 20.69 57.56 -15.30
N ALA A 612 19.55 57.50 -16.00
CA ALA A 612 18.79 56.26 -16.20
C ALA A 612 19.59 55.18 -16.96
N ASP A 613 20.34 55.58 -17.99
CA ASP A 613 21.25 54.69 -18.74
C ASP A 613 22.35 54.10 -17.83
N ALA A 614 22.88 54.90 -16.89
CA ALA A 614 23.90 54.46 -15.94
C ALA A 614 23.33 53.54 -14.85
N GLU A 615 22.14 53.82 -14.32
CA GLU A 615 21.44 52.93 -13.40
C GLU A 615 21.09 51.58 -14.06
N LEU A 616 20.70 51.60 -15.34
CA LEU A 616 20.45 50.39 -16.13
C LEU A 616 21.74 49.58 -16.33
N ALA A 617 22.85 50.23 -16.65
CA ALA A 617 24.15 49.57 -16.74
C ALA A 617 24.56 48.91 -15.42
N GLN A 618 24.34 49.58 -14.28
CA GLN A 618 24.59 48.98 -12.97
C GLN A 618 23.67 47.79 -12.69
N ALA A 619 22.36 47.89 -12.96
CA ALA A 619 21.43 46.78 -12.77
C ALA A 619 21.82 45.53 -13.59
N LYS A 620 22.37 45.72 -14.80
CA LYS A 620 22.88 44.63 -15.64
C LYS A 620 24.18 44.01 -15.08
N ASN A 621 25.05 44.80 -14.46
CA ASN A 621 26.22 44.29 -13.74
C ASN A 621 25.82 43.52 -12.47
N ASP A 622 24.82 44.00 -11.72
CA ASP A 622 24.26 43.32 -10.56
C ASP A 622 23.65 41.96 -10.93
N LEU A 623 22.90 41.90 -12.04
CA LEU A 623 22.35 40.67 -12.60
C LEU A 623 23.43 39.66 -12.98
N ALA A 624 24.46 40.09 -13.73
CA ALA A 624 25.58 39.21 -14.09
C ALA A 624 26.33 38.68 -12.85
N SER A 625 26.45 39.51 -11.81
CA SER A 625 27.03 39.11 -10.52
C SER A 625 26.18 38.08 -9.79
N ALA A 626 24.85 38.27 -9.77
CA ALA A 626 23.90 37.31 -9.19
C ALA A 626 23.92 35.97 -9.95
N GLN A 627 23.97 35.99 -11.28
CA GLN A 627 24.05 34.78 -12.12
C GLN A 627 25.34 33.99 -11.88
N LYS A 628 26.47 34.67 -11.68
CA LYS A 628 27.73 34.04 -11.27
C LYS A 628 27.59 33.34 -9.91
N ILE A 629 27.01 34.01 -8.91
CA ILE A 629 26.77 33.45 -7.57
C ILE A 629 25.80 32.25 -7.65
N GLN A 630 24.74 32.33 -8.44
CA GLN A 630 23.81 31.21 -8.67
C GLN A 630 24.54 30.00 -9.29
N THR A 631 25.44 30.23 -10.24
CA THR A 631 26.25 29.18 -10.87
C THR A 631 27.19 28.52 -9.85
N GLU A 632 27.84 29.30 -8.99
CA GLU A 632 28.71 28.81 -7.92
C GLU A 632 27.94 28.02 -6.86
N LYS A 633 26.76 28.50 -6.44
CA LYS A 633 25.87 27.78 -5.52
C LYS A 633 25.25 26.53 -6.14
N LYS A 634 25.01 26.51 -7.45
CA LYS A 634 24.59 25.28 -8.14
C LYS A 634 25.70 24.23 -8.10
N ALA A 635 26.93 24.58 -8.47
CA ALA A 635 28.05 23.67 -8.40
C ALA A 635 28.26 23.12 -6.97
N ALA A 636 28.13 23.96 -5.95
CA ALA A 636 28.21 23.54 -4.55
C ALA A 636 27.05 22.63 -4.11
N SER A 637 25.82 22.85 -4.61
CA SER A 637 24.69 21.93 -4.36
C SER A 637 24.88 20.59 -5.08
N ASP A 638 25.35 20.59 -6.32
CA ASP A 638 25.60 19.37 -7.09
C ASP A 638 26.73 18.53 -6.45
N GLU A 639 27.79 19.17 -5.95
CA GLU A 639 28.88 18.53 -5.19
C GLU A 639 28.40 17.99 -3.82
N ALA A 640 27.44 18.68 -3.17
CA ALA A 640 26.88 18.23 -1.90
C ALA A 640 25.89 17.05 -2.08
N ASP A 641 25.04 17.09 -3.12
CA ASP A 641 24.16 15.97 -3.48
C ASP A 641 24.99 14.71 -3.88
N GLN A 642 26.12 14.87 -4.58
CA GLN A 642 27.05 13.75 -4.83
C GLN A 642 27.64 13.15 -3.53
N LYS A 643 28.03 13.99 -2.57
CA LYS A 643 28.54 13.52 -1.27
C LYS A 643 27.49 12.80 -0.42
N VAL A 644 26.19 13.07 -0.65
CA VAL A 644 25.12 12.24 -0.08
C VAL A 644 25.12 10.87 -0.72
N ALA A 645 25.13 10.76 -2.06
CA ALA A 645 25.16 9.47 -2.76
C ALA A 645 26.40 8.62 -2.39
N ASP A 646 27.58 9.25 -2.25
CA ASP A 646 28.80 8.58 -1.79
C ASP A 646 28.66 8.03 -0.35
N ALA A 647 27.99 8.77 0.53
CA ALA A 647 27.74 8.37 1.92
C ALA A 647 26.62 7.31 2.05
N GLU A 648 25.57 7.38 1.23
CA GLU A 648 24.53 6.34 1.13
C GLU A 648 25.15 5.01 0.68
N LYS A 649 26.06 5.05 -0.30
CA LYS A 649 26.83 3.87 -0.70
C LYS A 649 27.70 3.35 0.45
N ALA A 650 28.39 4.24 1.19
CA ALA A 650 29.22 3.84 2.33
C ALA A 650 28.41 3.18 3.46
N VAL A 651 27.17 3.63 3.71
CA VAL A 651 26.24 2.95 4.63
C VAL A 651 25.90 1.55 4.11
N SER A 652 25.51 1.41 2.84
CA SER A 652 25.15 0.09 2.29
C SER A 652 26.33 -0.90 2.24
N ASP A 653 27.54 -0.41 1.94
CA ASP A 653 28.78 -1.20 2.03
C ASP A 653 29.04 -1.67 3.49
N ALA A 654 28.76 -0.81 4.49
CA ALA A 654 28.92 -1.14 5.90
C ALA A 654 27.82 -2.08 6.43
N GLU A 655 26.58 -1.95 5.98
CA GLU A 655 25.49 -2.91 6.27
C GLU A 655 25.83 -4.31 5.75
N ALA A 656 26.37 -4.41 4.54
CA ALA A 656 26.89 -5.66 3.99
C ALA A 656 28.09 -6.20 4.79
N GLY A 657 28.94 -5.32 5.32
CA GLY A 657 30.01 -5.64 6.27
C GLY A 657 29.48 -6.28 7.56
N VAL A 658 28.50 -5.64 8.21
CA VAL A 658 27.84 -6.16 9.42
C VAL A 658 27.17 -7.51 9.16
N ALA A 659 26.41 -7.65 8.07
CA ALA A 659 25.76 -8.91 7.71
C ALA A 659 26.77 -10.05 7.50
N LYS A 660 27.93 -9.76 6.89
CA LYS A 660 29.01 -10.72 6.69
C LYS A 660 29.72 -11.09 7.99
N ALA A 661 29.94 -10.12 8.88
CA ALA A 661 30.53 -10.37 10.20
C ALA A 661 29.59 -11.17 11.12
N GLN A 662 28.29 -10.87 11.09
CA GLN A 662 27.26 -11.61 11.83
C GLN A 662 27.23 -13.08 11.38
N ALA A 663 27.18 -13.34 10.06
CA ALA A 663 27.20 -14.69 9.53
C ALA A 663 28.47 -15.48 9.90
N ALA A 664 29.61 -14.81 10.04
CA ALA A 664 30.85 -15.43 10.52
C ALA A 664 30.81 -15.74 12.03
N TYR A 665 30.26 -14.85 12.85
CA TYR A 665 30.07 -15.06 14.28
C TYR A 665 29.05 -16.18 14.57
N ASP A 666 27.93 -16.22 13.85
CA ASP A 666 26.91 -17.26 13.96
C ASP A 666 27.50 -18.63 13.58
N ALA A 667 28.25 -18.70 12.47
CA ALA A 667 28.93 -19.93 12.04
C ALA A 667 29.99 -20.41 13.03
N ALA A 668 30.80 -19.50 13.59
CA ALA A 668 31.77 -19.85 14.64
C ALA A 668 31.08 -20.35 15.91
N THR A 669 29.97 -19.74 16.31
CA THR A 669 29.17 -20.15 17.47
C THR A 669 28.59 -21.56 17.28
N SER A 670 27.92 -21.84 16.14
CA SER A 670 27.40 -23.18 15.85
C SER A 670 28.50 -24.25 15.68
N GLY A 671 29.68 -23.87 15.18
CA GLY A 671 30.86 -24.75 15.17
C GLY A 671 31.31 -25.14 16.58
N GLN A 672 31.30 -24.18 17.51
CA GLN A 672 31.66 -24.39 18.92
C GLN A 672 30.62 -25.28 19.65
N GLU A 673 29.32 -25.10 19.37
CA GLU A 673 28.25 -25.99 19.87
C GLU A 673 28.37 -27.43 19.31
N ALA A 674 28.77 -27.59 18.04
CA ALA A 674 29.01 -28.90 17.44
C ALA A 674 30.22 -29.62 18.07
N LEU A 675 31.32 -28.91 18.32
CA LEU A 675 32.49 -29.45 19.04
C LEU A 675 32.14 -29.86 20.48
N ALA A 676 31.38 -29.02 21.21
CA ALA A 676 30.90 -29.36 22.55
C ALA A 676 29.97 -30.59 22.56
N THR A 677 29.20 -30.80 21.49
CA THR A 677 28.36 -32.00 21.30
C THR A 677 29.23 -33.24 21.03
N GLN A 678 30.24 -33.14 20.16
CA GLN A 678 31.17 -34.25 19.89
C GLN A 678 31.97 -34.67 21.14
N LEU A 679 32.41 -33.71 21.96
CA LEU A 679 33.04 -33.98 23.25
C LEU A 679 32.12 -34.78 24.19
N LYS A 680 30.84 -34.39 24.27
CA LYS A 680 29.83 -35.08 25.08
C LYS A 680 29.55 -36.50 24.58
N ASP A 681 29.48 -36.71 23.27
CA ASP A 681 29.29 -38.03 22.67
C ASP A 681 30.52 -38.93 22.88
N ALA A 682 31.74 -38.37 22.81
CA ALA A 682 32.98 -39.08 23.15
C ALA A 682 33.02 -39.49 24.64
N GLN A 683 32.58 -38.61 25.55
CA GLN A 683 32.47 -38.91 26.99
C GLN A 683 31.43 -40.01 27.27
N ALA A 684 30.29 -40.00 26.58
CA ALA A 684 29.29 -41.06 26.66
C ALA A 684 29.83 -42.40 26.12
N TYR A 685 30.58 -42.37 25.01
CA TYR A 685 31.23 -43.56 24.45
C TYR A 685 32.29 -44.14 25.39
N LEU A 686 33.14 -43.30 26.00
CA LEU A 686 34.09 -43.69 27.03
C LEU A 686 33.40 -44.36 28.22
N THR A 687 32.31 -43.77 28.72
CA THR A 687 31.53 -44.32 29.84
C THR A 687 30.98 -45.72 29.49
N ALA A 688 30.41 -45.89 28.29
CA ALA A 688 29.90 -47.18 27.82
C ALA A 688 31.00 -48.25 27.68
N LYS A 689 32.25 -47.87 27.36
CA LYS A 689 33.40 -48.79 27.36
C LYS A 689 33.88 -49.14 28.77
N GLN A 690 33.86 -48.18 29.70
CA GLN A 690 34.21 -48.42 31.11
C GLN A 690 33.22 -49.39 31.78
N ASP A 691 31.91 -49.25 31.54
CA ASP A 691 30.92 -50.21 32.02
C ASP A 691 31.06 -51.59 31.37
N ALA A 692 31.36 -51.67 30.07
CA ALA A 692 31.63 -52.96 29.41
C ALA A 692 32.86 -53.68 30.01
N LEU A 693 33.95 -52.96 30.27
CA LEU A 693 35.16 -53.48 30.94
C LEU A 693 34.86 -53.96 32.37
N LYS A 694 33.97 -53.28 33.08
CA LYS A 694 33.50 -53.66 34.42
C LYS A 694 32.67 -54.95 34.39
N THR A 695 31.77 -55.12 33.41
CA THR A 695 31.03 -56.38 33.19
C THR A 695 31.97 -57.53 32.83
N ALA A 696 32.96 -57.31 31.95
CA ALA A 696 33.96 -58.34 31.61
C ALA A 696 34.72 -58.84 32.85
N LYS A 697 35.15 -57.92 33.74
CA LYS A 697 35.84 -58.25 35.00
C LYS A 697 34.94 -58.97 36.02
N GLN A 698 33.62 -58.78 36.00
CA GLN A 698 32.70 -59.57 36.84
C GLN A 698 32.56 -61.00 36.32
N ASN A 699 32.42 -61.21 35.01
CA ASN A 699 32.31 -62.55 34.41
C ASN A 699 33.56 -63.42 34.70
N GLN A 700 34.74 -62.80 34.80
CA GLN A 700 35.98 -63.45 35.19
C GLN A 700 35.95 -64.03 36.62
N ALA A 701 35.27 -63.36 37.55
CA ALA A 701 35.16 -63.80 38.94
C ALA A 701 34.17 -64.98 39.11
N ASP A 702 33.02 -64.92 38.44
CA ASP A 702 32.00 -65.98 38.49
C ASP A 702 32.48 -67.31 37.88
N ALA A 703 33.46 -67.27 36.96
CA ALA A 703 34.09 -68.45 36.40
C ALA A 703 34.99 -69.17 37.43
N ALA A 704 35.72 -68.42 38.27
CA ALA A 704 36.64 -68.99 39.26
C ALA A 704 35.91 -69.76 40.38
N ALA A 705 34.72 -69.31 40.78
CA ALA A 705 33.94 -69.96 41.84
C ALA A 705 33.50 -71.39 41.48
N LYS A 706 33.07 -71.62 40.23
CA LYS A 706 32.52 -72.91 39.77
C LYS A 706 33.55 -74.04 39.68
N LEU A 707 34.84 -73.72 39.70
CA LEU A 707 35.91 -74.72 39.67
C LEU A 707 36.02 -75.48 41.01
N ALA A 708 35.76 -74.81 42.13
CA ALA A 708 35.89 -75.39 43.47
C ALA A 708 34.76 -76.39 43.81
N ASP A 709 33.53 -76.13 43.36
CA ASP A 709 32.38 -77.01 43.61
C ASP A 709 32.54 -78.39 42.94
N ALA A 710 33.28 -78.47 41.83
CA ALA A 710 33.48 -79.70 41.06
C ALA A 710 34.40 -80.72 41.78
N GLU A 711 35.40 -80.25 42.52
CA GLU A 711 36.36 -81.12 43.22
C GLU A 711 35.71 -81.90 44.38
N ALA A 712 34.68 -81.33 45.01
CA ALA A 712 33.95 -81.96 46.12
C ALA A 712 33.12 -83.19 45.68
N ALA A 713 32.50 -83.14 44.49
CA ALA A 713 31.59 -84.18 44.02
C ALA A 713 32.29 -85.52 43.73
N LYS A 714 33.55 -85.48 43.27
CA LYS A 714 34.31 -86.68 42.90
C LYS A 714 34.42 -87.70 44.05
N LYS A 715 34.53 -87.21 45.30
CA LYS A 715 34.81 -88.04 46.48
C LYS A 715 33.67 -89.02 46.84
N ALA A 716 32.43 -88.71 46.46
CA ALA A 716 31.26 -89.54 46.82
C ALA A 716 31.04 -90.75 45.89
N ALA A 717 31.65 -90.76 44.70
CA ALA A 717 31.49 -91.86 43.73
C ALA A 717 32.32 -93.10 44.07
N ASP A 718 33.50 -92.90 44.65
CA ASP A 718 34.49 -93.96 44.93
C ASP A 718 33.98 -94.98 45.99
N GLU A 719 33.03 -94.60 46.85
CA GLU A 719 32.48 -95.47 47.92
C GLU A 719 31.38 -96.43 47.42
N ALA A 720 30.62 -96.06 46.37
CA ALA A 720 29.48 -96.85 45.89
C ALA A 720 29.89 -98.13 45.15
N LYS A 721 31.05 -98.15 44.48
CA LYS A 721 31.50 -99.30 43.67
C LYS A 721 31.71 -100.56 44.52
N LYS A 722 32.14 -100.39 45.78
CA LYS A 722 32.57 -101.52 46.64
C LYS A 722 31.43 -102.50 46.97
N ALA A 723 30.19 -102.03 47.04
CA ALA A 723 29.06 -102.86 47.47
C ALA A 723 28.57 -103.89 46.42
N ALA A 724 28.95 -103.72 45.14
CA ALA A 724 28.53 -104.62 44.07
C ALA A 724 29.46 -105.84 43.88
N ASP A 725 30.76 -105.67 44.14
CA ASP A 725 31.76 -106.73 43.93
C ASP A 725 31.58 -107.89 44.93
N ASP A 726 31.15 -107.60 46.17
CA ASP A 726 30.99 -108.59 47.25
C ASP A 726 29.85 -109.62 46.98
N ALA A 727 28.80 -109.25 46.22
CA ALA A 727 27.64 -110.11 45.97
C ALA A 727 27.93 -111.25 44.97
N LEU A 728 28.82 -111.03 44.00
CA LEU A 728 29.18 -112.01 42.97
C LEU A 728 30.03 -113.17 43.54
N ALA A 729 30.69 -112.96 44.69
CA ALA A 729 31.49 -113.98 45.37
C ALA A 729 30.64 -115.12 45.98
N ALA A 730 29.41 -114.82 46.42
CA ALA A 730 28.56 -115.79 47.11
C ALA A 730 28.13 -116.98 46.22
N ALA A 731 27.90 -116.74 44.93
CA ALA A 731 27.31 -117.73 44.01
C ALA A 731 28.28 -118.81 43.50
N LYS A 732 29.60 -118.69 43.73
CA LYS A 732 30.62 -119.62 43.19
C LYS A 732 31.13 -120.67 44.18
N ALA A 733 30.64 -120.70 45.43
CA ALA A 733 31.16 -121.57 46.48
C ALA A 733 30.16 -122.60 47.06
N ASP A 734 28.84 -122.42 46.98
CA ASP A 734 27.90 -123.43 47.52
C ASP A 734 27.90 -124.73 46.67
N ALA A 735 28.18 -124.62 45.37
CA ALA A 735 28.48 -125.77 44.52
C ALA A 735 29.82 -126.47 44.87
N ALA A 736 30.68 -125.87 45.70
CA ALA A 736 31.91 -126.48 46.19
C ALA A 736 31.65 -127.42 47.39
N ALA A 737 30.87 -128.48 47.12
CA ALA A 737 31.04 -129.78 47.76
C ALA A 737 31.10 -129.77 49.31
N LYS A 738 29.98 -129.85 50.05
CA LYS A 738 28.79 -130.71 49.83
C LYS A 738 29.11 -132.16 49.40
N LYS A 739 30.40 -132.57 49.38
CA LYS A 739 30.88 -133.87 48.89
C LYS A 739 32.21 -134.32 49.52
N ALA A 740 32.67 -133.63 50.57
CA ALA A 740 34.02 -133.77 51.13
C ALA A 740 34.08 -134.22 52.60
N ALA A 741 32.96 -134.21 53.36
CA ALA A 741 33.00 -134.43 54.81
C ALA A 741 31.67 -134.80 55.50
N ALA A 742 30.59 -135.22 54.84
CA ALA A 742 30.50 -136.55 54.20
C ALA A 742 31.36 -137.61 54.94
N ASP A 743 32.64 -137.72 54.57
CA ASP A 743 33.54 -138.81 54.95
C ASP A 743 33.81 -139.01 56.45
N ALA A 744 33.90 -137.93 57.25
CA ALA A 744 34.65 -137.97 58.52
C ALA A 744 33.78 -137.98 59.79
N ALA A 745 32.69 -137.22 59.82
CA ALA A 745 31.70 -137.33 60.90
C ALA A 745 31.04 -138.72 60.90
N ASP A 746 31.05 -139.42 59.75
CA ASP A 746 30.55 -140.79 59.57
C ASP A 746 31.25 -141.85 60.46
N LYS A 747 32.18 -141.44 61.34
CA LYS A 747 32.88 -142.32 62.30
C LYS A 747 32.93 -141.85 63.76
N ALA A 748 32.08 -140.89 64.16
CA ALA A 748 32.11 -140.15 65.42
C ALA A 748 31.47 -140.77 66.69
N ALA A 749 30.13 -140.73 66.90
CA ALA A 749 29.55 -140.72 68.26
C ALA A 749 28.47 -141.77 68.67
N ALA A 750 27.25 -141.94 68.11
CA ALA A 750 26.18 -142.88 68.62
C ALA A 750 25.92 -144.29 67.99
N ASP A 751 26.88 -145.13 67.65
CA ASP A 751 27.97 -145.46 68.52
C ASP A 751 27.45 -145.65 69.96
N ALA A 752 27.83 -144.72 70.84
CA ALA A 752 27.56 -144.53 72.28
C ALA A 752 26.10 -144.29 72.67
N ALA A 753 25.18 -144.47 71.73
CA ALA A 753 23.95 -145.18 72.04
C ALA A 753 24.26 -146.53 72.72
N ALA A 754 23.24 -147.21 73.23
CA ALA A 754 23.27 -148.64 73.56
C ALA A 754 24.22 -149.13 74.67
N LYS A 755 25.40 -148.55 74.97
CA LYS A 755 26.26 -149.02 76.08
C LYS A 755 25.96 -148.35 77.43
N ALA A 756 25.53 -147.08 77.44
CA ALA A 756 24.91 -146.51 78.64
C ALA A 756 23.52 -147.15 78.92
N GLU A 757 22.78 -147.49 77.86
CA GLU A 757 21.53 -148.25 77.98
C GLU A 757 21.76 -149.71 78.37
N ALA A 758 22.84 -150.36 77.89
CA ALA A 758 23.22 -151.70 78.34
C ALA A 758 23.61 -151.67 79.82
N ALA A 759 24.44 -150.72 80.26
CA ALA A 759 24.85 -150.58 81.65
C ALA A 759 23.66 -150.45 82.63
N ASN A 760 22.62 -149.70 82.26
CA ASN A 760 21.43 -149.54 83.11
C ASN A 760 20.39 -150.65 82.93
N LYS A 761 20.18 -151.19 81.72
CA LYS A 761 19.27 -152.34 81.53
C LYS A 761 19.84 -153.62 82.15
N ALA A 762 21.16 -153.69 82.30
CA ALA A 762 21.88 -154.71 83.05
C ALA A 762 21.74 -154.56 84.58
N ALA A 763 21.21 -153.48 85.14
CA ALA A 763 20.79 -153.51 86.54
C ALA A 763 19.55 -154.41 86.70
N ASP A 764 18.45 -154.05 86.04
CA ASP A 764 17.13 -154.60 86.40
C ASP A 764 16.64 -155.75 85.51
N GLN A 765 17.38 -156.15 84.46
CA GLN A 765 17.28 -157.54 84.01
C GLN A 765 17.75 -158.53 85.10
N ALA A 766 18.41 -158.10 86.18
CA ALA A 766 18.68 -158.93 87.35
C ALA A 766 17.66 -158.83 88.51
N GLU A 767 16.49 -158.21 88.34
CA GLU A 767 15.29 -158.60 89.11
C GLU A 767 14.14 -159.03 88.19
N ALA A 768 14.00 -158.47 86.99
CA ALA A 768 13.04 -158.94 85.98
C ALA A 768 13.37 -160.34 85.39
N ALA A 769 14.60 -160.85 85.56
CA ALA A 769 14.93 -162.28 85.35
C ALA A 769 14.49 -163.18 86.53
N TYR A 770 13.40 -162.82 87.23
CA TYR A 770 12.52 -163.80 87.87
C TYR A 770 11.27 -164.09 87.03
N GLU A 771 10.68 -163.07 86.39
CA GLU A 771 9.47 -163.22 85.55
C GLU A 771 9.75 -163.49 84.06
N LYS A 772 10.90 -164.13 83.79
CA LYS A 772 10.91 -165.22 82.79
C LYS A 772 10.20 -166.45 83.39
N ALA A 773 8.96 -166.29 83.86
CA ALA A 773 8.17 -167.34 84.49
C ALA A 773 6.80 -167.56 83.82
N LEU A 774 6.30 -166.63 83.00
CA LEU A 774 5.22 -166.81 82.01
C LEU A 774 5.34 -165.70 80.94
N ALA A 775 4.94 -165.85 79.67
CA ALA A 775 4.31 -166.99 79.00
C ALA A 775 4.91 -167.23 77.60
N GLY A 776 6.14 -167.72 77.54
CA GLY A 776 6.63 -168.46 76.37
C GLY A 776 5.86 -169.77 76.26
N LYS A 777 4.64 -169.74 75.67
CA LYS A 777 3.74 -170.89 75.58
C LYS A 777 2.96 -170.97 74.28
N GLU A 778 2.07 -170.01 73.99
CA GLU A 778 0.86 -170.37 73.22
C GLU A 778 0.97 -170.37 71.69
N THR A 779 1.64 -169.41 71.03
CA THR A 779 1.77 -169.47 69.55
C THR A 779 2.79 -170.50 69.08
N ALA A 780 3.74 -170.89 69.94
CA ALA A 780 4.58 -172.06 69.70
C ALA A 780 3.77 -173.38 69.68
N GLN A 781 2.50 -173.39 70.12
CA GLN A 781 1.61 -174.54 69.95
C GLN A 781 0.90 -174.55 68.57
N ALA A 782 0.81 -173.43 67.86
CA ALA A 782 0.07 -173.34 66.59
C ALA A 782 0.72 -174.17 65.47
N ASP A 783 2.03 -174.00 65.24
CA ASP A 783 2.71 -174.61 64.09
C ASP A 783 3.09 -176.09 64.25
N LEU A 784 2.76 -176.75 65.37
CA LEU A 784 2.95 -178.21 65.49
C LEU A 784 1.71 -178.97 65.01
N ALA A 785 0.50 -178.46 65.28
CA ALA A 785 -0.76 -179.03 64.81
C ALA A 785 -0.88 -179.10 63.28
N LYS A 786 -0.06 -178.33 62.55
CA LYS A 786 0.05 -178.35 61.09
C LYS A 786 0.87 -179.54 60.57
N ALA A 787 1.74 -180.09 61.40
CA ALA A 787 2.62 -181.19 61.05
C ALA A 787 1.85 -182.53 61.09
N GLU A 788 1.02 -182.73 62.12
CA GLU A 788 0.27 -183.97 62.40
C GLU A 788 -0.66 -184.40 61.25
N ALA A 789 -1.02 -183.46 60.35
CA ALA A 789 -1.79 -183.74 59.15
C ALA A 789 -1.00 -184.51 58.06
N ALA A 790 0.26 -184.17 57.83
CA ALA A 790 1.00 -184.59 56.63
C ALA A 790 1.33 -186.10 56.62
N LEU A 791 1.73 -186.64 57.78
CA LEU A 791 1.92 -188.07 58.02
C LEU A 791 0.63 -188.84 57.73
N LYS A 792 -0.49 -188.37 58.28
CA LYS A 792 -1.80 -189.00 58.07
C LYS A 792 -2.29 -188.90 56.61
N ASP A 793 -1.64 -188.10 55.76
CA ASP A 793 -1.86 -187.93 54.32
C ASP A 793 -0.76 -188.55 53.43
N ALA A 794 0.17 -189.33 53.99
CA ALA A 794 1.23 -190.01 53.26
C ALA A 794 0.79 -191.41 52.76
N GLN A 795 -0.38 -191.46 52.14
CA GLN A 795 -1.54 -192.16 52.74
C GLN A 795 -1.75 -193.64 52.38
N ASP A 796 -2.88 -194.15 52.88
CA ASP A 796 -3.90 -195.02 52.24
C ASP A 796 -3.83 -195.19 50.70
N ALA A 797 -3.28 -194.21 49.98
CA ALA A 797 -2.86 -194.34 48.58
C ALA A 797 -1.99 -195.58 48.33
N TYR A 798 -1.03 -195.89 49.21
CA TYR A 798 -0.17 -197.07 49.09
C TYR A 798 -0.97 -198.37 49.21
N SER A 799 -1.89 -198.44 50.19
CA SER A 799 -2.77 -199.61 50.38
C SER A 799 -3.66 -199.84 49.16
N LYS A 800 -4.36 -198.80 48.68
CA LYS A 800 -5.28 -198.90 47.53
C LYS A 800 -4.59 -199.30 46.23
N ALA A 801 -3.38 -198.80 45.97
CA ALA A 801 -2.67 -199.07 44.72
C ALA A 801 -2.22 -200.54 44.63
N GLN A 802 -1.88 -201.17 45.75
CA GLN A 802 -1.44 -202.56 45.81
C GLN A 802 -2.59 -203.55 45.55
N ASP A 803 -3.79 -203.25 46.06
CA ASP A 803 -5.01 -204.02 45.79
C ASP A 803 -5.32 -204.05 44.28
N ALA A 804 -5.32 -202.87 43.64
CA ALA A 804 -5.66 -202.71 42.22
C ALA A 804 -4.71 -203.47 41.28
N LEU A 805 -3.40 -203.40 41.52
CA LEU A 805 -2.38 -204.12 40.74
C LEU A 805 -2.59 -205.64 40.79
N SER A 806 -2.96 -206.15 41.96
CA SER A 806 -3.09 -207.58 42.21
C SER A 806 -4.35 -208.15 41.53
N GLN A 807 -5.44 -207.39 41.48
CA GLN A 807 -6.65 -207.74 40.75
C GLN A 807 -6.40 -207.89 39.23
N ALA A 808 -5.62 -206.97 38.64
CA ALA A 808 -5.32 -206.96 37.21
C ALA A 808 -4.49 -208.17 36.73
N LYS A 809 -3.53 -208.65 37.56
CA LYS A 809 -2.72 -209.83 37.24
C LYS A 809 -3.59 -211.10 37.09
N ALA A 810 -4.65 -211.22 37.90
CA ALA A 810 -5.50 -212.40 37.94
C ALA A 810 -6.30 -212.59 36.65
N ASP A 811 -6.88 -211.52 36.09
CA ASP A 811 -7.65 -211.57 34.84
C ASP A 811 -6.75 -211.82 33.62
N LEU A 812 -5.56 -211.22 33.58
CA LEU A 812 -4.58 -211.45 32.51
C LEU A 812 -4.15 -212.92 32.43
N ASP A 813 -3.89 -213.57 33.58
CA ASP A 813 -3.49 -214.98 33.60
C ASP A 813 -4.67 -215.89 33.21
N GLN A 814 -5.92 -215.55 33.59
CA GLN A 814 -7.11 -216.26 33.06
C GLN A 814 -7.29 -216.10 31.54
N LYS A 815 -6.90 -214.96 30.96
CA LYS A 815 -7.15 -214.66 29.53
C LYS A 815 -5.99 -215.07 28.61
N ASN A 816 -4.77 -215.17 29.14
CA ASN A 816 -3.68 -215.90 28.48
C ASN A 816 -4.00 -217.39 28.32
N ALA A 817 -4.73 -217.99 29.28
CA ALA A 817 -5.23 -219.36 29.22
C ALA A 817 -6.33 -219.63 28.15
N ALA A 818 -6.46 -218.76 27.14
CA ALA A 818 -7.41 -218.90 26.03
C ALA A 818 -6.78 -218.76 24.62
N ALA A 819 -5.93 -217.75 24.38
CA ALA A 819 -5.49 -217.41 23.02
C ALA A 819 -4.39 -218.34 22.46
N ASP A 820 -3.45 -218.78 23.31
CA ASP A 820 -2.20 -219.42 22.85
C ASP A 820 -2.40 -220.87 22.33
N ALA A 821 -3.60 -221.43 22.45
CA ALA A 821 -4.00 -222.64 21.72
C ALA A 821 -4.08 -222.43 20.19
N SER A 822 -4.29 -221.18 19.75
CA SER A 822 -4.81 -220.85 18.40
C SER A 822 -3.76 -220.51 17.35
N ALA A 823 -2.61 -219.95 17.74
CA ALA A 823 -1.76 -219.17 16.81
C ALA A 823 -0.71 -219.97 16.04
N ALA A 824 0.54 -220.04 16.52
CA ALA A 824 1.70 -220.25 15.65
C ALA A 824 2.66 -221.36 16.14
N LYS A 825 2.90 -222.44 15.41
CA LYS A 825 2.28 -222.94 14.15
C LYS A 825 2.36 -222.04 12.87
N ALA A 826 3.07 -220.90 12.82
CA ALA A 826 2.97 -219.85 11.73
C ALA A 826 4.23 -218.93 11.47
N ASP A 827 4.05 -217.76 10.81
CA ASP A 827 5.02 -216.84 10.10
C ASP A 827 5.29 -215.47 10.84
N GLY A 828 6.02 -214.40 10.42
CA GLY A 828 6.57 -213.94 9.12
C GLY A 828 7.56 -212.71 9.14
N ALA A 829 7.57 -211.82 8.10
CA ALA A 829 8.74 -210.96 7.72
C ALA A 829 8.53 -209.42 7.48
N THR A 830 9.61 -208.62 7.23
CA THR A 830 9.64 -207.11 7.10
C THR A 830 10.71 -206.51 6.12
N LYS A 831 10.72 -205.17 5.83
CA LYS A 831 11.72 -204.43 4.98
C LYS A 831 11.77 -202.87 5.24
N THR A 832 12.65 -202.10 4.55
CA THR A 832 13.17 -200.72 4.87
C THR A 832 13.24 -199.64 3.72
N LEU A 833 13.71 -198.40 4.03
CA LEU A 833 14.53 -197.39 3.24
C LEU A 833 13.97 -196.04 2.66
N ALA A 834 14.85 -195.00 2.72
CA ALA A 834 15.06 -193.78 1.84
C ALA A 834 14.37 -192.39 2.11
N ASP A 835 15.11 -191.31 1.73
CA ASP A 835 14.78 -189.92 1.24
C ASP A 835 13.72 -189.02 1.98
N ALA A 836 13.43 -187.74 1.67
CA ALA A 836 13.74 -186.78 0.58
C ALA A 836 13.74 -185.30 1.11
N ALA A 837 14.26 -184.22 0.49
CA ALA A 837 14.82 -183.88 -0.84
C ALA A 837 13.87 -183.26 -1.92
N ILE A 838 14.38 -182.20 -2.59
CA ILE A 838 13.93 -181.56 -3.86
C ILE A 838 12.56 -180.81 -3.87
N VAL A 839 12.61 -179.46 -3.80
CA VAL A 839 12.16 -178.46 -4.82
C VAL A 839 12.62 -177.07 -4.36
#